data_AF-A0A965H3B6-F1
#
_entry.id   AF-A0A965H3B6-F1
#
_cell.length_a   1.000
_cell.length_b   1.000
_cell.length_c   1.000
_cell.angle_alpha   90.00
_cell.angle_beta   90.00
_cell.angle_gamma   90.00
#
_symmetry.space_group_name_H-M   'P 1'
#
loop_
_entity.id
_entity.type
_entity.pdbx_description
1 polymer ?
#
loop_
_entity_poly.entity_id
_entity_poly.type
_entity_poly.pdbx_seq_one_letter_code
_entity_poly.pdbx_strand_id
1 'polypeptide(L)'
;MSMTLRVDPTGWGLSCPTAPSRSGWSSRSSIRRAMPSPSGWAGGCVRFAALTARGGSPRSDATESLARFEIRRRDDGLVAAIERLDGEERFGFDAAGRLIVRERQHAGGPTRRSFYHYSPGGDLRLLRDESGRTESVLPAASDPAGRPRRHGPWLLGYGASGRIERAERSPDALPAREQTASSASAIDYRYNALGERVLKRVHGPLPHTTRFLYHQNALVAELDAAGRITRHFIRWQGRVVAIVEPDLQPPAAGRRGARPPAITWLLADPLGTPQVAIDQTGRPVWRVRLGAYGEVLEEEGRFDQPLRLPGQYHDRETGLYDNYQRTYDPRHGRYLEPDPLGLAAGWNLHAYAAGNPVQATDPLGLILFAFDGTGNNDPASGRDTLSNVAKFFSLHSASDRHYMSGVGTLDRGSGIGADAFDTLQASSARRRVDHMLGVLDRALRSPETRGAPVNVDVIGFSRGAAMARDFANTVAARISNGHYLSLQRCVSLNFIGLWDTVAQFGLNGQANAQWNLGVPPQARVVVHAVALNEQRRFFPLESIGPDQAAPAGGWRLERGFIGDHGDIGGSHANGDLSDVALGWMVEQARKAGVGLKALDVAWQTVTEPLLHDARSVIAPGPDREFRIPLATGERTGAPPAGQATTGARPMASADPRGSGRPMAQLGAGLDRSRAEAMIRRYPYLLRGHDGAATLAGSVDMSAYSTWLAEHYALDVRY
;
A
#
# COMPACT_ATOMS: atom_id res chain seq x y z
N MET A 1 33.27 -1.14 -26.49
CA MET A 1 32.66 0.21 -26.46
C MET A 1 32.11 0.42 -25.06
N SER A 2 32.61 1.42 -24.33
CA SER A 2 32.14 1.76 -22.98
C SER A 2 30.87 2.60 -23.11
N MET A 3 29.74 2.10 -22.62
CA MET A 3 28.50 2.87 -22.48
C MET A 3 28.54 3.52 -21.10
N THR A 4 28.73 4.84 -21.06
CA THR A 4 28.71 5.59 -19.79
C THR A 4 27.30 6.09 -19.55
N LEU A 5 26.54 5.38 -18.72
CA LEU A 5 25.28 5.90 -18.18
C LEU A 5 25.66 6.96 -17.13
N ARG A 6 25.70 8.24 -17.52
CA ARG A 6 25.90 9.33 -16.55
C ARG A 6 24.57 9.62 -15.87
N VAL A 7 24.41 9.12 -14.64
CA VAL A 7 23.49 9.71 -13.68
C VAL A 7 24.19 10.95 -13.17
N ASP A 8 23.74 12.14 -13.55
CA ASP A 8 24.31 13.39 -13.03
C ASP A 8 23.93 13.54 -11.54
N PRO A 9 24.89 13.42 -10.59
CA PRO A 9 24.59 13.52 -9.17
C PRO A 9 24.43 14.97 -8.72
N THR A 10 24.72 15.96 -9.58
CA THR A 10 24.85 17.37 -9.17
C THR A 10 23.53 18.16 -9.24
N GLY A 11 22.43 17.53 -9.69
CA GLY A 11 21.10 18.15 -9.82
C GLY A 11 20.22 18.16 -8.56
N TRP A 12 20.74 17.78 -7.38
CA TRP A 12 20.03 17.88 -6.10
C TRP A 12 20.11 19.32 -5.57
N GLY A 13 19.52 20.27 -6.29
CA GLY A 13 19.51 21.69 -5.93
C GLY A 13 18.10 22.26 -5.94
N LEU A 14 17.62 22.70 -4.77
CA LEU A 14 16.45 23.56 -4.62
C LEU A 14 16.84 24.99 -5.01
N SER A 15 16.52 25.44 -6.23
CA SER A 15 16.61 26.88 -6.54
C SER A 15 15.56 27.30 -7.57
N CYS A 16 14.67 28.22 -7.18
CA CYS A 16 13.70 28.90 -8.04
C CYS A 16 14.22 30.30 -8.44
N PRO A 17 13.96 30.78 -9.67
CA PRO A 17 13.99 32.20 -9.99
C PRO A 17 12.69 32.90 -9.52
N THR A 18 12.82 34.13 -9.03
CA THR A 18 11.74 35.01 -8.53
C THR A 18 10.82 35.53 -9.64
N ALA A 19 9.51 35.63 -9.37
CA ALA A 19 8.47 36.14 -10.29
C ALA A 19 8.22 37.66 -10.16
N PRO A 20 7.81 38.38 -11.24
CA PRO A 20 7.24 39.72 -11.15
C PRO A 20 5.68 39.74 -11.22
N SER A 21 5.12 40.93 -10.96
CA SER A 21 3.82 41.28 -10.36
C SER A 21 2.53 41.17 -11.19
N ARG A 22 1.40 41.14 -10.44
CA ARG A 22 -0.03 40.97 -10.79
C ARG A 22 -0.68 42.05 -11.69
N SER A 23 -1.75 41.65 -12.41
CA SER A 23 -2.94 42.49 -12.67
C SER A 23 -4.20 41.69 -13.09
N GLY A 24 -5.37 42.05 -12.55
CA GLY A 24 -6.66 42.15 -13.28
C GLY A 24 -7.62 40.93 -13.38
N TRP A 25 -8.88 41.13 -12.98
CA TRP A 25 -10.01 40.18 -12.88
C TRP A 25 -10.76 39.90 -14.21
N SER A 26 -11.52 38.77 -14.32
CA SER A 26 -13.00 38.75 -14.41
C SER A 26 -13.58 37.34 -14.71
N SER A 27 -14.83 37.11 -14.31
CA SER A 27 -15.58 35.84 -14.24
C SER A 27 -16.17 35.35 -15.57
N ARG A 28 -16.07 34.04 -15.87
CA ARG A 28 -17.12 33.17 -16.48
C ARG A 28 -16.69 31.68 -16.55
N SER A 29 -17.64 30.78 -16.30
CA SER A 29 -17.62 29.30 -16.41
C SER A 29 -16.85 28.49 -15.34
N SER A 30 -17.59 27.63 -14.64
CA SER A 30 -17.20 26.82 -13.47
C SER A 30 -16.33 25.60 -13.74
N ILE A 31 -15.87 25.38 -14.99
CA ILE A 31 -14.94 24.29 -15.34
C ILE A 31 -13.49 24.81 -15.46
N ARG A 32 -13.28 26.11 -15.71
CA ARG A 32 -11.92 26.70 -15.77
C ARG A 32 -11.27 26.90 -14.39
N ARG A 33 -12.01 26.75 -13.28
CA ARG A 33 -11.47 26.91 -11.91
C ARG A 33 -10.75 25.67 -11.36
N ALA A 34 -10.78 24.53 -12.05
CA ALA A 34 -10.14 23.30 -11.60
C ALA A 34 -8.63 23.21 -11.93
N MET A 35 -8.09 24.18 -12.68
CA MET A 35 -6.65 24.29 -12.96
C MET A 35 -6.08 25.51 -12.24
N PRO A 36 -4.92 25.41 -11.54
CA PRO A 36 -4.38 26.57 -10.87
C PRO A 36 -3.81 27.58 -11.89
N SER A 37 -3.97 28.87 -11.58
CA SER A 37 -3.43 30.00 -12.37
C SER A 37 -1.90 29.94 -12.45
N PRO A 38 -1.25 30.29 -13.59
CA PRO A 38 0.22 30.35 -13.69
C PRO A 38 0.92 31.26 -12.66
N SER A 39 0.20 32.18 -12.02
CA SER A 39 0.76 33.26 -11.20
C SER A 39 0.66 33.07 -9.67
N GLY A 40 0.33 31.88 -9.18
CA GLY A 40 0.26 31.62 -7.74
C GLY A 40 0.73 30.22 -7.38
N TRP A 41 2.05 30.01 -7.34
CA TRP A 41 2.65 28.72 -6.99
C TRP A 41 3.76 28.92 -5.95
N ALA A 42 3.62 28.26 -4.80
CA ALA A 42 4.63 28.21 -3.73
C ALA A 42 4.96 26.75 -3.33
N GLY A 43 4.89 25.81 -4.28
CA GLY A 43 5.20 24.38 -4.08
C GLY A 43 6.53 23.95 -4.70
N GLY A 44 7.21 22.99 -4.08
CA GLY A 44 8.55 22.51 -4.46
C GLY A 44 8.62 21.71 -5.77
N CYS A 45 9.77 21.79 -6.45
CA CYS A 45 10.06 21.07 -7.70
C CYS A 45 11.03 19.91 -7.44
N VAL A 46 10.79 18.73 -8.02
CA VAL A 46 11.72 17.59 -7.98
C VAL A 46 12.12 17.21 -9.40
N ARG A 47 13.41 17.33 -9.71
CA ARG A 47 14.00 16.95 -11.00
C ARG A 47 14.46 15.50 -10.98
N PHE A 48 14.08 14.73 -11.99
CA PHE A 48 14.66 13.42 -12.26
C PHE A 48 15.54 13.47 -13.52
N ALA A 49 16.65 12.72 -13.47
CA ALA A 49 17.78 12.81 -14.40
C ALA A 49 17.40 12.68 -15.89
N ALA A 50 18.15 13.37 -16.76
CA ALA A 50 18.12 13.17 -18.20
C ALA A 50 18.85 11.85 -18.55
N LEU A 51 18.19 10.94 -19.27
CA LEU A 51 18.80 9.72 -19.78
C LEU A 51 19.30 9.97 -21.21
N THR A 52 20.62 9.99 -21.38
CA THR A 52 21.30 10.28 -22.64
C THR A 52 21.94 9.02 -23.23
N ALA A 53 21.79 8.80 -24.55
CA ALA A 53 22.55 7.78 -25.28
C ALA A 53 23.61 8.44 -26.17
N ARG A 54 24.84 7.87 -26.22
CA ARG A 54 25.88 8.28 -27.18
C ARG A 54 25.86 7.36 -28.39
N GLY A 55 25.53 7.90 -29.56
CA GLY A 55 25.67 7.21 -30.84
C GLY A 55 27.15 7.12 -31.27
N GLY A 56 27.61 5.92 -31.63
CA GLY A 56 28.99 5.68 -32.05
C GLY A 56 29.34 6.17 -33.45
N SER A 57 29.47 7.49 -33.67
CA SER A 57 30.15 8.05 -34.84
C SER A 57 31.09 9.20 -34.42
N PRO A 58 32.36 9.26 -34.90
CA PRO A 58 33.36 10.22 -34.41
C PRO A 58 33.15 11.69 -34.82
N ARG A 59 31.97 12.06 -35.35
CA ARG A 59 31.80 13.35 -36.04
C ARG A 59 30.62 14.24 -35.58
N SER A 60 29.95 13.91 -34.48
CA SER A 60 29.02 14.86 -33.84
C SER A 60 28.88 14.57 -32.34
N ASP A 61 29.35 15.49 -31.50
CA ASP A 61 29.22 15.48 -30.03
C ASP A 61 27.81 15.76 -29.50
N ALA A 62 26.77 15.67 -30.35
CA ALA A 62 25.40 15.91 -29.94
C ALA A 62 24.88 14.74 -29.08
N THR A 63 24.74 14.99 -27.78
CA THR A 63 24.13 14.06 -26.83
C THR A 63 22.61 14.28 -26.87
N GLU A 64 21.87 13.37 -27.49
CA GLU A 64 20.40 13.46 -27.53
C GLU A 64 19.81 12.92 -26.22
N SER A 65 18.99 13.74 -25.54
CA SER A 65 18.21 13.27 -24.39
C SER A 65 17.05 12.43 -24.91
N LEU A 66 16.92 11.19 -24.43
CA LEU A 66 15.88 10.26 -24.90
C LEU A 66 14.65 10.24 -23.98
N ALA A 67 14.81 10.64 -22.72
CA ALA A 67 13.74 10.88 -21.76
C ALA A 67 14.20 11.83 -20.65
N ARG A 68 13.31 12.74 -20.22
CA ARG A 68 13.45 13.60 -19.02
C ARG A 68 12.06 13.75 -18.40
N PHE A 69 11.99 13.74 -17.08
CA PHE A 69 10.76 13.98 -16.34
C PHE A 69 11.04 14.95 -15.19
N GLU A 70 10.28 16.03 -15.11
CA GLU A 70 10.27 16.95 -13.97
C GLU A 70 8.85 17.01 -13.40
N ILE A 71 8.69 16.59 -12.15
CA ILE A 71 7.37 16.46 -11.52
C ILE A 71 7.16 17.66 -10.60
N ARG A 72 6.06 18.35 -10.81
CA ARG A 72 5.58 19.42 -9.92
C ARG A 72 4.39 18.92 -9.14
N ARG A 73 4.41 19.13 -7.82
CA ARG A 73 3.33 18.74 -6.92
C ARG A 73 2.67 19.97 -6.33
N ARG A 74 1.40 19.80 -5.96
CA ARG A 74 0.63 20.71 -5.12
C ARG A 74 1.04 20.53 -3.66
N ASP A 75 0.62 21.45 -2.80
CA ASP A 75 0.89 21.40 -1.36
C ASP A 75 0.20 20.20 -0.68
N ASP A 76 -0.89 19.70 -1.27
CA ASP A 76 -1.60 18.48 -0.84
C ASP A 76 -0.94 17.17 -1.33
N GLY A 77 0.21 17.27 -1.99
CA GLY A 77 0.98 16.14 -2.50
C GLY A 77 0.52 15.60 -3.86
N LEU A 78 -0.60 16.07 -4.41
CA LEU A 78 -1.08 15.65 -5.73
C LEU A 78 -0.16 16.15 -6.85
N VAL A 79 0.01 15.35 -7.91
CA VAL A 79 0.84 15.73 -9.07
C VAL A 79 0.14 16.84 -9.86
N ALA A 80 0.65 18.07 -9.81
CA ALA A 80 0.13 19.19 -10.60
C ALA A 80 0.53 19.08 -12.07
N ALA A 81 1.80 18.74 -12.32
CA ALA A 81 2.34 18.71 -13.67
C ALA A 81 3.53 17.76 -13.79
N ILE A 82 3.75 17.27 -15.02
CA ILE A 82 4.93 16.51 -15.42
C ILE A 82 5.47 17.17 -16.70
N GLU A 83 6.65 17.76 -16.61
CA GLU A 83 7.39 18.25 -17.77
C GLU A 83 8.21 17.11 -18.38
N ARG A 84 8.19 17.03 -19.71
CA ARG A 84 8.86 16.03 -20.54
C ARG A 84 9.70 16.76 -21.60
N LEU A 85 10.59 16.03 -22.28
CA LEU A 85 11.40 16.61 -23.37
C LEU A 85 10.54 17.21 -24.49
N ASP A 86 9.37 16.64 -24.72
CA ASP A 86 8.47 16.96 -25.81
C ASP A 86 7.30 17.87 -25.39
N GLY A 87 7.24 18.32 -24.14
CA GLY A 87 6.18 19.20 -23.67
C GLY A 87 5.84 19.05 -22.20
N GLU A 88 4.70 19.58 -21.80
CA GLU A 88 4.22 19.55 -20.41
C GLU A 88 2.85 18.88 -20.32
N GLU A 89 2.65 18.10 -19.26
CA GLU A 89 1.34 17.59 -18.86
C GLU A 89 0.92 18.21 -17.53
N ARG A 90 -0.35 18.61 -17.42
CA ARG A 90 -0.95 19.18 -16.22
C ARG A 90 -2.20 18.40 -15.83
N PHE A 91 -2.44 18.29 -14.53
CA PHE A 91 -3.50 17.44 -14.00
C PHE A 91 -4.37 18.24 -13.02
N GLY A 92 -5.67 17.97 -13.07
CA GLY A 92 -6.64 18.47 -12.09
C GLY A 92 -7.42 17.31 -11.49
N PHE A 93 -7.73 17.44 -10.21
CA PHE A 93 -8.38 16.41 -9.41
C PHE A 93 -9.66 16.95 -8.75
N ASP A 94 -10.61 16.06 -8.49
CA ASP A 94 -11.76 16.39 -7.63
C ASP A 94 -11.40 16.34 -6.13
N ALA A 95 -12.37 16.66 -5.27
CA ALA A 95 -12.19 16.64 -3.82
C ALA A 95 -11.87 15.25 -3.24
N ALA A 96 -12.17 14.17 -3.98
CA ALA A 96 -11.81 12.81 -3.61
C ALA A 96 -10.42 12.40 -4.13
N GLY A 97 -9.69 13.33 -4.77
CA GLY A 97 -8.36 13.09 -5.33
C GLY A 97 -8.36 12.30 -6.63
N ARG A 98 -9.51 12.17 -7.31
CA ARG A 98 -9.63 11.46 -8.60
C ARG A 98 -9.30 12.39 -9.76
N LEU A 99 -8.63 11.89 -10.79
CA LEU A 99 -8.23 12.68 -11.96
C LEU A 99 -9.46 13.11 -12.74
N ILE A 100 -9.72 14.41 -12.89
CA ILE A 100 -10.87 14.94 -13.65
C ILE A 100 -10.47 15.66 -14.94
N VAL A 101 -9.21 16.11 -15.02
CA VAL A 101 -8.68 16.73 -16.23
C VAL A 101 -7.21 16.42 -16.38
N ARG A 102 -6.81 16.12 -17.62
CA ARG A 102 -5.42 16.10 -18.06
C ARG A 102 -5.28 17.05 -19.23
N GLU A 103 -4.36 18.00 -19.13
CA GLU A 103 -3.95 18.88 -20.21
C GLU A 103 -2.53 18.49 -20.64
N ARG A 104 -2.29 18.43 -21.95
CA ARG A 104 -1.01 18.11 -22.55
C ARG A 104 -0.67 19.18 -23.55
N GLN A 105 0.47 19.82 -23.39
CA GLN A 105 0.96 20.84 -24.31
C GLN A 105 2.28 20.34 -24.91
N HIS A 106 2.28 20.01 -26.19
CA HIS A 106 3.51 19.66 -26.91
C HIS A 106 4.29 20.92 -27.27
N ALA A 107 5.62 20.86 -27.26
CA ALA A 107 6.45 21.99 -27.66
C ALA A 107 6.15 22.40 -29.10
N GLY A 108 5.62 23.61 -29.31
CA GLY A 108 5.21 24.12 -30.62
C GLY A 108 3.94 23.49 -31.21
N GLY A 109 3.25 22.62 -30.46
CA GLY A 109 2.00 21.96 -30.89
C GLY A 109 0.76 22.50 -30.16
N PRO A 110 -0.45 22.11 -30.60
CA PRO A 110 -1.68 22.48 -29.91
C PRO A 110 -1.76 21.80 -28.54
N THR A 111 -2.32 22.51 -27.56
CA THR A 111 -2.73 21.93 -26.28
C THR A 111 -3.85 20.92 -26.52
N ARG A 112 -3.74 19.75 -25.86
CA ARG A 112 -4.72 18.66 -25.83
C ARG A 112 -5.26 18.42 -24.43
N ARG A 113 -6.58 18.34 -24.25
CA ARG A 113 -7.27 18.12 -22.98
C ARG A 113 -8.15 16.88 -23.04
N SER A 114 -8.08 16.11 -21.97
CA SER A 114 -8.96 14.98 -21.69
C SER A 114 -9.69 15.25 -20.39
N PHE A 115 -11.01 15.10 -20.40
CA PHE A 115 -11.85 15.23 -19.21
C PHE A 115 -12.38 13.86 -18.80
N TYR A 116 -12.32 13.60 -17.49
CA TYR A 116 -12.70 12.34 -16.89
C TYR A 116 -13.86 12.59 -15.93
N HIS A 117 -14.96 11.85 -16.13
CA HIS A 117 -16.16 11.98 -15.32
C HIS A 117 -16.48 10.67 -14.63
N TYR A 118 -16.75 10.74 -13.33
CA TYR A 118 -17.06 9.58 -12.52
C TYR A 118 -18.54 9.52 -12.15
N SER A 119 -19.06 8.30 -12.02
CA SER A 119 -20.35 8.06 -11.38
C SER A 119 -20.31 8.38 -9.89
N PRO A 120 -21.47 8.51 -9.22
CA PRO A 120 -21.52 8.58 -7.76
C PRO A 120 -20.84 7.39 -7.08
N GLY A 121 -20.90 6.19 -7.70
CA GLY A 121 -20.22 4.98 -7.25
C GLY A 121 -18.73 4.92 -7.62
N GLY A 122 -18.18 5.93 -8.28
CA GLY A 122 -16.75 6.03 -8.60
C GLY A 122 -16.31 5.37 -9.92
N ASP A 123 -17.23 4.90 -10.76
CA ASP A 123 -16.90 4.38 -12.09
C ASP A 123 -16.51 5.52 -13.02
N LEU A 124 -15.44 5.38 -13.80
CA LEU A 124 -15.23 6.27 -14.94
C LEU A 124 -16.36 6.05 -15.97
N ARG A 125 -17.17 7.09 -16.22
CA ARG A 125 -18.38 7.01 -17.06
C ARG A 125 -18.17 7.61 -18.44
N LEU A 126 -17.45 8.74 -18.50
CA LEU A 126 -17.28 9.51 -19.73
C LEU A 126 -15.85 10.00 -19.81
N LEU A 127 -15.21 9.69 -20.94
CA LEU A 127 -14.03 10.38 -21.42
C LEU A 127 -14.49 11.39 -22.47
N ARG A 128 -14.13 12.66 -22.31
CA ARG A 128 -14.34 13.69 -23.33
C ARG A 128 -13.00 14.19 -23.83
N ASP A 129 -12.78 14.09 -25.14
CA ASP A 129 -11.65 14.74 -25.80
C ASP A 129 -12.00 16.20 -26.18
N GLU A 130 -11.00 16.96 -26.62
CA GLU A 130 -11.17 18.38 -26.96
C GLU A 130 -12.14 18.68 -28.09
N SER A 131 -12.40 17.70 -28.96
CA SER A 131 -13.38 17.85 -30.05
C SER A 131 -14.82 17.77 -29.54
N GLY A 132 -15.00 17.52 -28.23
CA GLY A 132 -16.29 17.29 -27.60
C GLY A 132 -16.79 15.86 -27.78
N ARG A 133 -16.05 15.01 -28.52
CA ARG A 133 -16.34 13.59 -28.67
C ARG A 133 -16.30 12.94 -27.30
N THR A 134 -17.39 12.26 -26.99
CA THR A 134 -17.63 11.63 -25.71
C THR A 134 -17.68 10.13 -25.93
N GLU A 135 -16.79 9.39 -25.28
CA GLU A 135 -16.81 7.93 -25.29
C GLU A 135 -17.50 7.46 -24.01
N SER A 136 -18.57 6.66 -24.18
CA SER A 136 -19.22 5.99 -23.06
C SER A 136 -18.36 4.80 -22.65
N VAL A 137 -17.95 4.79 -21.39
CA VAL A 137 -16.88 3.91 -20.91
C VAL A 137 -17.43 2.59 -20.33
N LEU A 138 -18.74 2.35 -20.48
CA LEU A 138 -19.39 1.16 -19.92
C LEU A 138 -19.54 0.04 -20.96
N PRO A 139 -19.15 -1.20 -20.63
CA PRO A 139 -19.40 -2.32 -21.51
C PRO A 139 -20.91 -2.57 -21.66
N ALA A 140 -21.38 -2.63 -22.91
CA ALA A 140 -22.79 -2.71 -23.29
C ALA A 140 -23.54 -3.96 -22.79
N ALA A 141 -22.81 -5.01 -22.38
CA ALA A 141 -23.39 -6.22 -21.79
C ALA A 141 -22.39 -6.87 -20.82
N SER A 142 -22.75 -6.91 -19.54
CA SER A 142 -21.99 -7.58 -18.48
C SER A 142 -22.78 -8.76 -17.92
N ASP A 143 -22.08 -9.69 -17.28
CA ASP A 143 -22.71 -10.72 -16.47
C ASP A 143 -23.15 -10.17 -15.09
N PRO A 144 -23.84 -10.98 -14.25
CA PRO A 144 -24.29 -10.53 -12.93
C PRO A 144 -23.16 -10.13 -11.96
N ALA A 145 -21.91 -10.53 -12.22
CA ALA A 145 -20.74 -10.13 -11.45
C ALA A 145 -20.09 -8.84 -11.99
N GLY A 146 -20.74 -8.16 -12.94
CA GLY A 146 -20.24 -6.92 -13.54
C GLY A 146 -19.12 -7.13 -14.56
N ARG A 147 -18.85 -8.37 -14.97
CA ARG A 147 -17.79 -8.69 -15.94
C ARG A 147 -18.32 -8.55 -17.36
N PRO A 148 -17.63 -7.85 -18.27
CA PRO A 148 -18.10 -7.68 -19.64
C PRO A 148 -18.09 -9.02 -20.39
N ARG A 149 -19.17 -9.33 -21.10
CA ARG A 149 -19.23 -10.51 -21.98
C ARG A 149 -18.54 -10.27 -23.32
N ARG A 150 -18.25 -9.00 -23.65
CA ARG A 150 -17.67 -8.58 -24.92
C ARG A 150 -16.71 -7.41 -24.71
N HIS A 151 -15.56 -7.45 -25.37
CA HIS A 151 -14.62 -6.34 -25.47
C HIS A 151 -14.19 -6.17 -26.93
N GLY A 152 -14.59 -5.07 -27.57
CA GLY A 152 -14.36 -4.88 -29.00
C GLY A 152 -14.94 -6.06 -29.82
N PRO A 153 -14.17 -6.70 -30.71
CA PRO A 153 -14.63 -7.85 -31.49
C PRO A 153 -14.62 -9.18 -30.72
N TRP A 154 -14.21 -9.19 -29.45
CA TRP A 154 -13.98 -10.41 -28.66
C TRP A 154 -15.15 -10.70 -27.73
N LEU A 155 -15.69 -11.91 -27.81
CA LEU A 155 -16.51 -12.53 -26.78
C LEU A 155 -15.61 -13.08 -25.69
N LEU A 156 -15.86 -12.71 -24.44
CA LEU A 156 -15.02 -13.05 -23.29
C LEU A 156 -15.65 -14.21 -22.53
N GLY A 157 -14.92 -15.32 -22.48
CA GLY A 157 -15.21 -16.51 -21.70
C GLY A 157 -14.40 -16.53 -20.42
N TYR A 158 -15.09 -16.53 -19.28
CA TYR A 158 -14.50 -16.56 -17.96
C TYR A 158 -14.45 -17.98 -17.41
N GLY A 159 -13.32 -18.35 -16.81
CA GLY A 159 -13.13 -19.61 -16.10
C GLY A 159 -13.69 -19.59 -14.68
N ALA A 160 -13.47 -20.71 -13.96
CA ALA A 160 -13.92 -20.87 -12.59
C ALA A 160 -13.21 -19.92 -11.60
N SER A 161 -11.98 -19.48 -11.90
CA SER A 161 -11.27 -18.45 -11.12
C SER A 161 -11.87 -17.06 -11.26
N GLY A 162 -12.79 -16.87 -12.20
CA GLY A 162 -13.36 -15.58 -12.53
C GLY A 162 -12.59 -14.79 -13.57
N ARG A 163 -11.41 -15.26 -14.00
CA ARG A 163 -10.56 -14.68 -15.06
C ARG A 163 -10.98 -15.08 -16.46
N ILE A 164 -10.61 -14.25 -17.43
CA ILE A 164 -10.76 -14.58 -18.84
C ILE A 164 -9.85 -15.78 -19.16
N GLU A 165 -10.45 -16.92 -19.46
CA GLU A 165 -9.75 -18.12 -19.95
C GLU A 165 -9.82 -18.24 -21.47
N ARG A 166 -10.79 -17.59 -22.11
CA ARG A 166 -10.93 -17.58 -23.56
C ARG A 166 -11.45 -16.24 -24.07
N ALA A 167 -10.83 -15.72 -25.12
CA ALA A 167 -11.37 -14.62 -25.91
C ALA A 167 -11.59 -15.13 -27.33
N GLU A 168 -12.83 -15.10 -27.82
CA GLU A 168 -13.20 -15.64 -29.14
C GLU A 168 -13.79 -14.56 -30.03
N ARG A 169 -13.45 -14.57 -31.31
CA ARG A 169 -13.91 -13.52 -32.22
C ARG A 169 -15.41 -13.67 -32.46
N SER A 170 -16.16 -12.60 -32.20
CA SER A 170 -17.61 -12.56 -32.39
C SER A 170 -17.96 -12.79 -33.87
N PRO A 171 -18.91 -13.67 -34.20
CA PRO A 171 -19.38 -13.88 -35.58
C PRO A 171 -19.91 -12.59 -36.21
N ASP A 172 -20.59 -11.77 -35.40
CA ASP A 172 -21.21 -10.50 -35.83
C ASP A 172 -20.25 -9.30 -35.75
N ALA A 173 -18.95 -9.52 -35.52
CA ALA A 173 -17.99 -8.41 -35.51
C ALA A 173 -17.87 -7.81 -36.92
N LEU A 174 -18.26 -6.54 -37.07
CA LEU A 174 -18.01 -5.78 -38.30
C LEU A 174 -16.52 -5.88 -38.70
N PRO A 175 -16.20 -5.97 -40.00
CA PRO A 175 -14.82 -6.00 -40.45
C PRO A 175 -14.06 -4.78 -39.93
N ALA A 176 -12.84 -5.04 -39.43
CA ALA A 176 -12.04 -4.13 -38.61
C ALA A 176 -11.83 -2.76 -39.29
N ARG A 177 -12.69 -1.80 -38.96
CA ARG A 177 -12.43 -0.36 -39.16
C ARG A 177 -12.27 0.29 -37.79
N GLU A 178 -11.23 -0.12 -37.08
CA GLU A 178 -10.50 0.67 -36.09
C GLU A 178 -9.39 -0.22 -35.47
N GLN A 179 -8.25 0.38 -35.22
CA GLN A 179 -6.94 -0.25 -35.03
C GLN A 179 -6.91 -1.34 -33.94
N THR A 180 -6.89 -2.61 -34.38
CA THR A 180 -5.96 -3.68 -33.94
C THR A 180 -6.15 -4.86 -34.92
N ALA A 181 -5.19 -5.02 -35.82
CA ALA A 181 -5.18 -5.98 -36.92
C ALA A 181 -4.81 -7.40 -36.47
N SER A 182 -5.42 -7.91 -35.39
CA SER A 182 -5.22 -9.31 -35.01
C SER A 182 -6.05 -10.21 -35.92
N SER A 183 -5.38 -11.10 -36.66
CA SER A 183 -6.02 -12.18 -37.43
C SER A 183 -6.38 -13.38 -36.55
N ALA A 184 -6.19 -13.29 -35.22
CA ALA A 184 -6.51 -14.37 -34.32
C ALA A 184 -8.02 -14.64 -34.32
N SER A 185 -8.40 -15.92 -34.32
CA SER A 185 -9.78 -16.37 -34.22
C SER A 185 -10.20 -16.57 -32.75
N ALA A 186 -9.27 -17.00 -31.91
CA ALA A 186 -9.48 -17.16 -30.47
C ALA A 186 -8.15 -17.07 -29.72
N ILE A 187 -8.22 -16.83 -28.42
CA ILE A 187 -7.06 -16.82 -27.52
C ILE A 187 -7.46 -17.58 -26.26
N ASP A 188 -6.71 -18.61 -25.89
CA ASP A 188 -6.89 -19.31 -24.62
C ASP A 188 -5.81 -18.85 -23.64
N TYR A 189 -6.21 -18.54 -22.42
CA TYR A 189 -5.33 -18.20 -21.31
C TYR A 189 -5.37 -19.32 -20.26
N ARG A 190 -4.22 -19.61 -19.65
CA ARG A 190 -4.16 -20.43 -18.44
C ARG A 190 -3.40 -19.68 -17.38
N TYR A 191 -3.95 -19.74 -16.18
CA TYR A 191 -3.35 -19.24 -14.97
C TYR A 191 -2.94 -20.47 -14.17
N ASN A 192 -1.76 -20.43 -13.54
CA ASN A 192 -1.56 -21.34 -12.42
C ASN A 192 -2.54 -20.89 -11.33
N ALA A 193 -2.67 -21.64 -10.25
CA ALA A 193 -3.44 -21.10 -9.15
C ALA A 193 -2.67 -20.06 -8.33
N LEU A 194 -1.62 -19.48 -8.96
CA LEU A 194 -0.93 -18.23 -8.65
C LEU A 194 -1.38 -16.99 -9.38
N GLY A 195 -2.12 -17.08 -10.48
CA GLY A 195 -2.86 -15.96 -11.09
C GLY A 195 -2.06 -15.22 -12.09
N GLU A 196 -0.77 -15.25 -11.85
CA GLU A 196 0.20 -15.51 -12.87
C GLU A 196 -0.39 -16.35 -14.00
N ARG A 197 -0.60 -15.63 -15.10
CA ARG A 197 -0.88 -16.23 -16.37
C ARG A 197 0.33 -17.05 -16.78
N VAL A 198 0.25 -18.37 -16.73
CA VAL A 198 1.37 -19.25 -17.13
C VAL A 198 1.37 -19.60 -18.60
N LEU A 199 0.26 -19.37 -19.31
CA LEU A 199 0.15 -19.66 -20.73
C LEU A 199 -0.86 -18.72 -21.42
N LYS A 200 -0.48 -18.26 -22.61
CA LYS A 200 -1.36 -17.66 -23.62
C LYS A 200 -1.20 -18.44 -24.92
N ARG A 201 -2.29 -18.92 -25.50
CA ARG A 201 -2.31 -19.60 -26.78
C ARG A 201 -3.21 -18.84 -27.74
N VAL A 202 -2.61 -18.34 -28.80
CA VAL A 202 -3.33 -17.64 -29.87
C VAL A 202 -3.66 -18.64 -30.96
N HIS A 203 -4.93 -18.64 -31.38
CA HIS A 203 -5.46 -19.45 -32.49
C HIS A 203 -5.75 -18.56 -33.69
N GLY A 204 -5.68 -19.13 -34.88
CA GLY A 204 -5.93 -18.42 -36.14
C GLY A 204 -4.91 -18.81 -37.20
N PRO A 205 -4.72 -17.97 -38.24
CA PRO A 205 -3.79 -18.26 -39.33
C PRO A 205 -2.31 -18.36 -38.88
N LEU A 206 -1.94 -17.67 -37.81
CA LEU A 206 -0.59 -17.66 -37.24
C LEU A 206 -0.64 -18.06 -35.75
N PRO A 207 -0.87 -19.36 -35.46
CA PRO A 207 -1.00 -19.81 -34.09
C PRO A 207 0.35 -19.77 -33.38
N HIS A 208 0.35 -19.33 -32.13
CA HIS A 208 1.55 -19.36 -31.28
C HIS A 208 1.16 -19.53 -29.82
N THR A 209 2.11 -19.96 -29.01
CA THR A 209 1.94 -20.12 -27.56
C THR A 209 3.09 -19.44 -26.85
N THR A 210 2.74 -18.56 -25.93
CA THR A 210 3.66 -17.95 -24.97
C THR A 210 3.39 -18.56 -23.61
N ARG A 211 4.44 -19.04 -22.95
CA ARG A 211 4.39 -19.42 -21.54
C ARG A 211 5.10 -18.35 -20.74
N PHE A 212 4.69 -18.16 -19.51
CA PHE A 212 5.27 -17.13 -18.64
C PHE A 212 5.85 -17.79 -17.40
N LEU A 213 7.03 -17.32 -17.00
CA LEU A 213 7.69 -17.71 -15.77
C LEU A 213 7.74 -16.52 -14.83
N TYR A 214 7.34 -16.78 -13.59
CA TYR A 214 7.36 -15.81 -12.52
C TYR A 214 8.31 -16.27 -11.42
N HIS A 215 8.90 -15.30 -10.73
CA HIS A 215 9.67 -15.51 -9.52
C HIS A 215 9.30 -14.42 -8.52
N GLN A 216 8.82 -14.81 -7.33
CA GLN A 216 8.38 -13.87 -6.30
C GLN A 216 7.35 -12.83 -6.83
N ASN A 217 6.33 -13.28 -7.58
CA ASN A 217 5.33 -12.47 -8.32
C ASN A 217 5.80 -11.62 -9.49
N ALA A 218 7.09 -11.53 -9.70
CA ALA A 218 7.60 -10.77 -10.82
C ALA A 218 7.61 -11.68 -12.05
N LEU A 219 7.01 -11.22 -13.16
CA LEU A 219 7.29 -11.80 -14.46
C LEU A 219 8.80 -11.69 -14.71
N VAL A 220 9.46 -12.84 -14.88
CA VAL A 220 10.90 -12.95 -15.11
C VAL A 220 11.21 -13.46 -16.50
N ALA A 221 10.37 -14.29 -17.12
CA ALA A 221 10.62 -14.74 -18.49
C ALA A 221 9.35 -15.06 -19.28
N GLU A 222 9.46 -14.93 -20.60
CA GLU A 222 8.58 -15.56 -21.56
C GLU A 222 9.29 -16.78 -22.16
N LEU A 223 8.51 -17.81 -22.50
CA LEU A 223 8.97 -19.02 -23.13
C LEU A 223 8.07 -19.40 -24.31
N ASP A 224 8.62 -20.08 -25.29
CA ASP A 224 7.85 -20.64 -26.39
C ASP A 224 7.07 -21.92 -25.99
N ALA A 225 6.36 -22.51 -26.95
CA ALA A 225 5.63 -23.76 -26.74
C ALA A 225 6.51 -24.93 -26.29
N ALA A 226 7.78 -24.94 -26.67
CA ALA A 226 8.77 -25.96 -26.32
C ALA A 226 9.44 -25.70 -24.95
N GLY A 227 9.07 -24.60 -24.26
CA GLY A 227 9.65 -24.24 -22.98
C GLY A 227 11.05 -23.63 -23.08
N ARG A 228 11.43 -23.11 -24.25
CA ARG A 228 12.68 -22.35 -24.40
C ARG A 228 12.41 -20.89 -24.06
N ILE A 229 13.28 -20.28 -23.26
CA ILE A 229 13.18 -18.86 -22.91
C ILE A 229 13.32 -18.03 -24.19
N THR A 230 12.32 -17.19 -24.47
CA THR A 230 12.31 -16.23 -25.59
C THR A 230 12.62 -14.82 -25.11
N ARG A 231 12.31 -14.49 -23.86
CA ARG A 231 12.64 -13.19 -23.21
C ARG A 231 12.95 -13.39 -21.74
N HIS A 232 13.93 -12.65 -21.25
CA HIS A 232 14.22 -12.51 -19.82
C HIS A 232 14.12 -11.03 -19.42
N PHE A 233 13.31 -10.73 -18.40
CA PHE A 233 13.14 -9.39 -17.85
C PHE A 233 14.14 -9.15 -16.71
N ILE A 234 15.12 -8.26 -16.94
CA ILE A 234 16.12 -7.91 -15.94
C ILE A 234 15.59 -6.80 -15.06
N ARG A 235 15.65 -7.00 -13.75
CA ARG A 235 15.15 -6.04 -12.76
C ARG A 235 16.26 -5.41 -11.93
N TRP A 236 16.07 -4.15 -11.57
CA TRP A 236 16.87 -3.43 -10.60
C TRP A 236 15.94 -2.65 -9.67
N GLN A 237 16.07 -2.86 -8.36
CA GLN A 237 15.21 -2.23 -7.34
C GLN A 237 13.70 -2.41 -7.64
N GLY A 238 13.30 -3.60 -8.09
CA GLY A 238 11.91 -3.95 -8.41
C GLY A 238 11.42 -3.52 -9.80
N ARG A 239 12.15 -2.65 -10.50
CA ARG A 239 11.80 -2.14 -11.85
C ARG A 239 12.47 -2.93 -12.95
N VAL A 240 11.79 -3.15 -14.08
CA VAL A 240 12.40 -3.77 -15.26
C VAL A 240 13.28 -2.74 -15.97
N VAL A 241 14.57 -3.03 -16.09
CA VAL A 241 15.57 -2.14 -16.70
C VAL A 241 16.07 -2.63 -18.05
N ALA A 242 15.93 -3.93 -18.35
CA ALA A 242 16.29 -4.49 -19.64
C ALA A 242 15.46 -5.74 -19.98
N ILE A 243 15.36 -6.02 -21.27
CA ILE A 243 14.87 -7.29 -21.83
C ILE A 243 16.03 -7.94 -22.58
N VAL A 244 16.25 -9.23 -22.30
CA VAL A 244 17.26 -10.04 -22.96
C VAL A 244 16.57 -11.10 -23.82
N GLU A 245 16.84 -11.09 -25.13
CA GLU A 245 16.31 -12.03 -26.11
C GLU A 245 17.45 -12.97 -26.58
N PRO A 246 17.44 -14.26 -26.20
CA PRO A 246 18.45 -15.22 -26.64
C PRO A 246 18.31 -15.56 -28.14
N ASP A 247 19.42 -15.91 -28.79
CA ASP A 247 19.36 -16.46 -30.14
C ASP A 247 18.91 -17.92 -30.10
N LEU A 248 17.71 -18.18 -30.61
CA LEU A 248 17.10 -19.51 -30.67
C LEU A 248 17.33 -20.21 -32.01
N GLN A 249 18.04 -19.57 -32.96
CA GLN A 249 18.37 -20.19 -34.24
C GLN A 249 19.49 -21.23 -34.08
N PRO A 250 19.41 -22.39 -34.78
CA PRO A 250 20.54 -23.31 -34.83
C PRO A 250 21.74 -22.62 -35.50
N PRO A 251 22.99 -22.90 -35.09
CA PRO A 251 24.17 -22.32 -35.72
C PRO A 251 24.15 -22.60 -37.22
N ALA A 252 24.22 -21.56 -38.04
CA ALA A 252 24.35 -21.73 -39.49
C ALA A 252 25.59 -22.57 -39.82
N ALA A 253 25.47 -23.48 -40.81
CA ALA A 253 26.58 -24.32 -41.24
C ALA A 253 27.83 -23.47 -41.52
N GLY A 254 28.91 -23.71 -40.76
CA GLY A 254 30.17 -22.97 -40.86
C GLY A 254 30.40 -21.89 -39.78
N ARG A 255 29.44 -21.58 -38.91
CA ARG A 255 29.66 -20.71 -37.73
C ARG A 255 29.91 -21.53 -36.47
N ARG A 256 31.07 -21.31 -35.82
CA ARG A 256 31.37 -21.85 -34.47
C ARG A 256 30.80 -20.90 -33.41
N GLY A 257 29.80 -21.38 -32.64
CA GLY A 257 29.25 -20.70 -31.47
C GLY A 257 27.87 -20.05 -31.71
N ALA A 258 27.08 -19.95 -30.64
CA ALA A 258 25.79 -19.25 -30.63
C ALA A 258 26.01 -17.73 -30.72
N ARG A 259 25.10 -17.00 -31.39
CA ARG A 259 25.12 -15.53 -31.38
C ARG A 259 24.85 -15.04 -29.95
N PRO A 260 25.52 -13.96 -29.49
CA PRO A 260 25.19 -13.37 -28.20
C PRO A 260 23.72 -12.91 -28.15
N PRO A 261 23.08 -12.96 -26.97
CA PRO A 261 21.71 -12.50 -26.82
C PRO A 261 21.59 -11.00 -27.13
N ALA A 262 20.47 -10.59 -27.70
CA ALA A 262 20.14 -9.18 -27.87
C ALA A 262 19.71 -8.59 -26.52
N ILE A 263 20.22 -7.38 -26.20
CA ILE A 263 19.87 -6.67 -24.97
C ILE A 263 19.21 -5.35 -25.36
N THR A 264 17.98 -5.17 -24.87
CA THR A 264 17.21 -3.95 -25.05
C THR A 264 17.00 -3.30 -23.69
N TRP A 265 17.46 -2.06 -23.52
CA TRP A 265 17.34 -1.31 -22.27
C TRP A 265 16.03 -0.51 -22.25
N LEU A 266 15.37 -0.46 -21.10
CA LEU A 266 14.11 0.25 -20.91
C LEU A 266 14.34 1.56 -20.17
N LEU A 267 13.83 2.65 -20.74
CA LEU A 267 13.76 3.96 -20.10
C LEU A 267 12.32 4.16 -19.63
N ALA A 268 12.14 4.20 -18.31
CA ALA A 268 10.84 4.27 -17.68
C ALA A 268 10.54 5.65 -17.09
N ASP A 269 9.27 5.94 -16.89
CA ASP A 269 8.79 7.10 -16.13
C ASP A 269 9.01 6.92 -14.61
N PRO A 270 8.66 7.92 -13.78
CA PRO A 270 8.81 7.84 -12.33
C PRO A 270 8.02 6.73 -11.64
N LEU A 271 6.95 6.19 -12.25
CA LEU A 271 6.19 5.04 -11.73
C LEU A 271 6.87 3.71 -12.10
N GLY A 272 7.79 3.72 -13.06
CA GLY A 272 8.43 2.52 -13.60
C GLY A 272 7.78 2.01 -14.89
N THR A 273 6.91 2.82 -15.52
CA THR A 273 6.26 2.51 -16.80
C THR A 273 7.25 2.72 -17.95
N PRO A 274 7.58 1.71 -18.77
CA PRO A 274 8.46 1.89 -19.92
C PRO A 274 7.91 2.91 -20.92
N GLN A 275 8.73 3.88 -21.34
CA GLN A 275 8.37 4.92 -22.31
C GLN A 275 9.19 4.81 -23.60
N VAL A 276 10.46 4.40 -23.49
CA VAL A 276 11.38 4.20 -24.61
C VAL A 276 12.18 2.92 -24.37
N ALA A 277 12.47 2.19 -25.45
CA ALA A 277 13.41 1.08 -25.43
C ALA A 277 14.57 1.36 -26.41
N ILE A 278 15.81 1.09 -25.99
CA ILE A 278 17.02 1.29 -26.79
C ILE A 278 17.79 -0.01 -26.96
N ASP A 279 18.38 -0.22 -28.14
CA ASP A 279 19.26 -1.37 -28.38
C ASP A 279 20.63 -1.21 -27.70
N GLN A 280 21.46 -2.25 -27.79
CA GLN A 280 22.84 -2.23 -27.27
C GLN A 280 23.77 -1.16 -27.88
N THR A 281 23.36 -0.47 -28.95
CA THR A 281 24.08 0.64 -29.57
C THR A 281 23.53 2.01 -29.13
N GLY A 282 22.51 2.02 -28.28
CA GLY A 282 21.85 3.23 -27.79
C GLY A 282 20.80 3.80 -28.73
N ARG A 283 20.42 3.08 -29.80
CA ARG A 283 19.41 3.54 -30.76
C ARG A 283 18.00 3.22 -30.24
N PRO A 284 17.04 4.16 -30.28
CA PRO A 284 15.64 3.88 -29.97
C PRO A 284 15.07 2.82 -30.93
N VAL A 285 14.53 1.74 -30.37
CA VAL A 285 13.89 0.65 -31.13
C VAL A 285 12.40 0.53 -30.86
N TRP A 286 11.92 1.19 -29.80
CA TRP A 286 10.51 1.31 -29.46
C TRP A 286 10.26 2.57 -28.62
N ARG A 287 9.09 3.18 -28.81
CA ARG A 287 8.61 4.31 -28.02
C ARG A 287 7.10 4.23 -27.91
N VAL A 288 6.55 4.57 -26.75
CA VAL A 288 5.11 4.62 -26.55
C VAL A 288 4.71 5.93 -25.88
N ARG A 289 3.50 6.37 -26.20
CA ARG A 289 2.81 7.46 -25.52
C ARG A 289 1.50 6.93 -24.99
N LEU A 290 1.38 6.90 -23.67
CA LEU A 290 0.19 6.43 -22.99
C LEU A 290 -0.74 7.59 -22.58
N GLY A 291 -2.00 7.25 -22.45
CA GLY A 291 -2.99 8.03 -21.74
C GLY A 291 -2.85 7.91 -20.23
N ALA A 292 -3.71 8.61 -19.48
CA ALA A 292 -3.60 8.62 -18.03
C ALA A 292 -3.90 7.25 -17.42
N TYR A 293 -4.78 6.47 -18.07
CA TYR A 293 -5.15 5.12 -17.65
C TYR A 293 -4.35 4.06 -18.42
N GLY A 294 -3.23 4.43 -19.03
CA GLY A 294 -2.34 3.49 -19.69
C GLY A 294 -2.78 3.10 -21.10
N GLU A 295 -3.84 3.68 -21.67
CA GLU A 295 -4.24 3.42 -23.04
C GLU A 295 -3.18 3.88 -24.04
N VAL A 296 -2.89 3.09 -25.07
CA VAL A 296 -1.90 3.45 -26.09
C VAL A 296 -2.48 4.55 -26.98
N LEU A 297 -1.87 5.72 -26.98
CA LEU A 297 -2.23 6.83 -27.86
C LEU A 297 -1.37 6.83 -29.12
N GLU A 298 -0.07 6.57 -28.96
CA GLU A 298 0.90 6.39 -30.05
C GLU A 298 1.91 5.33 -29.64
N GLU A 299 2.30 4.46 -30.56
CA GLU A 299 3.35 3.46 -30.38
C GLU A 299 4.17 3.38 -31.67
N GLU A 300 5.48 3.52 -31.56
CA GLU A 300 6.42 3.54 -32.66
C GLU A 300 7.55 2.52 -32.45
N GLY A 301 8.13 2.05 -33.55
CA GLY A 301 9.24 1.10 -33.54
C GLY A 301 8.82 -0.34 -33.87
N ARG A 302 9.83 -1.19 -34.07
CA ARG A 302 9.64 -2.60 -34.47
C ARG A 302 9.87 -3.58 -33.33
N PHE A 303 10.45 -3.12 -32.22
CA PHE A 303 10.62 -3.95 -31.04
C PHE A 303 9.28 -4.09 -30.32
N ASP A 304 8.92 -5.33 -29.97
CA ASP A 304 7.69 -5.62 -29.26
C ASP A 304 7.92 -5.55 -27.75
N GLN A 305 7.46 -4.47 -27.12
CA GLN A 305 7.50 -4.27 -25.68
C GLN A 305 6.10 -4.39 -25.08
N PRO A 306 5.78 -5.50 -24.37
CA PRO A 306 4.45 -5.72 -23.81
C PRO A 306 4.19 -5.03 -22.46
N LEU A 307 5.21 -4.60 -21.71
CA LEU A 307 5.01 -4.00 -20.38
C LEU A 307 4.33 -2.63 -20.46
N ARG A 308 3.41 -2.35 -19.52
CA ARG A 308 2.65 -1.08 -19.42
C ARG A 308 2.81 -0.45 -18.04
N LEU A 309 1.74 0.04 -17.39
CA LEU A 309 1.84 0.53 -16.01
C LEU A 309 2.35 -0.58 -15.09
N PRO A 310 2.90 -0.27 -13.90
CA PRO A 310 3.50 -1.28 -13.03
C PRO A 310 2.59 -2.48 -12.78
N GLY A 311 3.09 -3.68 -13.09
CA GLY A 311 2.35 -4.95 -12.97
C GLY A 311 1.69 -5.45 -14.27
N GLN A 312 1.54 -4.58 -15.28
CA GLN A 312 0.71 -4.86 -16.45
C GLN A 312 1.49 -5.42 -17.65
N TYR A 313 0.91 -6.44 -18.29
CA TYR A 313 1.36 -7.01 -19.55
C TYR A 313 0.28 -6.85 -20.63
N HIS A 314 0.61 -6.17 -21.73
CA HIS A 314 -0.31 -5.92 -22.84
C HIS A 314 -0.44 -7.12 -23.78
N ASP A 315 -1.68 -7.59 -23.96
CA ASP A 315 -2.03 -8.48 -25.06
C ASP A 315 -2.47 -7.69 -26.28
N ARG A 316 -1.58 -7.57 -27.27
CA ARG A 316 -1.84 -6.85 -28.52
C ARG A 316 -3.06 -7.36 -29.28
N GLU A 317 -3.42 -8.63 -29.09
CA GLU A 317 -4.54 -9.24 -29.80
C GLU A 317 -5.89 -8.69 -29.33
N THR A 318 -6.05 -8.47 -28.03
CA THR A 318 -7.29 -7.99 -27.40
C THR A 318 -7.25 -6.51 -27.08
N GLY A 319 -6.07 -5.94 -26.87
CA GLY A 319 -5.88 -4.60 -26.32
C GLY A 319 -5.99 -4.55 -24.78
N LEU A 320 -6.25 -5.68 -24.13
CA LEU A 320 -6.38 -5.81 -22.68
C LEU A 320 -5.03 -6.07 -22.02
N TYR A 321 -4.89 -5.67 -20.76
CA TYR A 321 -3.66 -5.83 -19.99
C TYR A 321 -3.86 -6.87 -18.90
N ASP A 322 -3.06 -7.92 -18.90
CA ASP A 322 -2.97 -8.85 -17.78
C ASP A 322 -2.24 -8.14 -16.62
N ASN A 323 -2.93 -7.91 -15.50
CA ASN A 323 -2.37 -7.29 -14.30
C ASN A 323 -2.43 -8.26 -13.13
N TYR A 324 -1.65 -9.34 -13.23
CA TYR A 324 -1.49 -10.38 -12.23
C TYR A 324 -2.80 -11.05 -11.83
N GLN A 325 -3.65 -10.43 -11.00
CA GLN A 325 -4.93 -10.97 -10.54
C GLN A 325 -6.12 -10.50 -11.36
N ARG A 326 -5.97 -9.45 -12.14
CA ARG A 326 -7.11 -8.93 -12.90
C ARG A 326 -6.70 -8.60 -14.30
N THR A 327 -7.65 -8.70 -15.20
CA THR A 327 -7.55 -8.15 -16.53
C THR A 327 -7.96 -6.69 -16.48
N TYR A 328 -7.06 -5.82 -16.89
CA TYR A 328 -7.26 -4.39 -16.92
C TYR A 328 -7.61 -3.93 -18.33
N ASP A 329 -8.64 -3.09 -18.42
CA ASP A 329 -9.05 -2.43 -19.64
C ASP A 329 -8.59 -0.97 -19.60
N PRO A 330 -7.51 -0.62 -20.33
CA PRO A 330 -6.95 0.72 -20.30
C PRO A 330 -7.84 1.74 -21.00
N ARG A 331 -8.63 1.32 -22.00
CA ARG A 331 -9.59 2.21 -22.68
C ARG A 331 -10.68 2.64 -21.72
N HIS A 332 -11.07 1.73 -20.83
CA HIS A 332 -12.11 1.97 -19.84
C HIS A 332 -11.62 2.37 -18.44
N GLY A 333 -10.30 2.41 -18.22
CA GLY A 333 -9.69 2.81 -16.97
C GLY A 333 -10.05 1.94 -15.77
N ARG A 334 -10.41 0.67 -15.99
CA ARG A 334 -10.97 -0.22 -14.96
C ARG A 334 -10.53 -1.67 -15.13
N TYR A 335 -10.68 -2.44 -14.06
CA TYR A 335 -10.61 -3.89 -14.13
C TYR A 335 -11.89 -4.49 -14.71
N LEU A 336 -11.74 -5.61 -15.43
CA LEU A 336 -12.86 -6.36 -16.00
C LEU A 336 -13.49 -7.27 -14.97
N GLU A 337 -12.66 -7.93 -14.17
CA GLU A 337 -13.07 -8.71 -13.02
C GLU A 337 -13.34 -7.79 -11.82
N PRO A 338 -14.38 -8.09 -11.01
CA PRO A 338 -14.52 -7.44 -9.71
C PRO A 338 -13.29 -7.77 -8.87
N ASP A 339 -12.96 -6.88 -7.95
CA ASP A 339 -11.90 -7.09 -6.99
C ASP A 339 -12.13 -8.45 -6.30
N PRO A 340 -11.14 -9.38 -6.31
CA PRO A 340 -11.25 -10.68 -5.63
C PRO A 340 -11.65 -10.58 -4.15
N LEU A 341 -11.56 -9.38 -3.58
CA LEU A 341 -11.81 -9.02 -2.19
C LEU A 341 -13.23 -8.50 -1.95
N GLY A 342 -14.01 -8.33 -3.02
CA GLY A 342 -15.37 -7.82 -2.95
C GLY A 342 -15.42 -6.42 -2.33
N LEU A 343 -16.51 -6.08 -1.63
CA LEU A 343 -16.74 -4.74 -1.06
C LEU A 343 -15.67 -4.31 -0.05
N ALA A 344 -14.79 -5.22 0.41
CA ALA A 344 -13.65 -4.89 1.26
C ALA A 344 -12.60 -4.01 0.54
N ALA A 345 -12.49 -4.13 -0.78
CA ALA A 345 -11.63 -3.26 -1.60
C ALA A 345 -12.20 -1.84 -1.80
N GLY A 346 -13.45 -1.61 -1.38
CA GLY A 346 -14.18 -0.36 -1.54
C GLY A 346 -15.46 -0.53 -2.37
N TRP A 347 -16.21 0.57 -2.49
CA TRP A 347 -17.52 0.57 -3.15
C TRP A 347 -17.45 0.33 -4.67
N ASN A 348 -16.30 0.60 -5.29
CA ASN A 348 -16.07 0.27 -6.69
C ASN A 348 -15.09 -0.89 -6.83
N LEU A 349 -15.64 -2.08 -7.08
CA LEU A 349 -14.89 -3.32 -7.24
C LEU A 349 -14.01 -3.35 -8.50
N HIS A 350 -14.17 -2.39 -9.41
CA HIS A 350 -13.46 -2.38 -10.69
C HIS A 350 -12.52 -1.18 -10.82
N ALA A 351 -12.46 -0.31 -9.81
CA ALA A 351 -11.64 0.89 -9.87
C ALA A 351 -10.14 0.53 -9.90
N TYR A 352 -9.41 1.19 -10.79
CA TYR A 352 -7.96 1.16 -10.81
C TYR A 352 -7.40 2.37 -10.06
N ALA A 353 -6.43 2.12 -9.16
CA ALA A 353 -5.70 3.17 -8.43
C ALA A 353 -6.61 4.24 -7.77
N ALA A 354 -7.80 3.84 -7.30
CA ALA A 354 -8.84 4.72 -6.75
C ALA A 354 -9.19 5.94 -7.64
N GLY A 355 -9.02 5.83 -8.97
CA GLY A 355 -9.26 6.94 -9.91
C GLY A 355 -8.09 7.93 -10.04
N ASN A 356 -6.90 7.59 -9.54
CA ASN A 356 -5.70 8.41 -9.68
C ASN A 356 -4.47 7.62 -10.20
N PRO A 357 -4.47 7.25 -11.49
CA PRO A 357 -3.39 6.46 -12.09
C PRO A 357 -2.08 7.24 -12.33
N VAL A 358 -2.07 8.56 -12.11
CA VAL A 358 -0.90 9.43 -12.36
C VAL A 358 0.12 9.33 -11.21
N GLN A 359 -0.33 8.99 -10.00
CA GLN A 359 0.52 8.94 -8.82
C GLN A 359 0.42 7.64 -8.02
N ALA A 360 -0.62 6.84 -8.25
CA ALA A 360 -0.84 5.58 -7.56
C ALA A 360 -0.80 4.42 -8.56
N THR A 361 -0.36 3.27 -8.06
CA THR A 361 -0.21 2.03 -8.81
C THR A 361 -0.80 0.90 -7.97
N ASP A 362 -1.23 -0.18 -8.61
CA ASP A 362 -1.62 -1.44 -7.95
C ASP A 362 -0.70 -2.57 -8.47
N PRO A 363 0.56 -2.68 -7.97
CA PRO A 363 1.55 -3.60 -8.53
C PRO A 363 1.41 -5.04 -8.02
N LEU A 364 0.68 -5.26 -6.90
CA LEU A 364 0.60 -6.54 -6.18
C LEU A 364 -0.78 -6.88 -5.58
N GLY A 365 -1.68 -5.92 -5.33
CA GLY A 365 -2.90 -6.13 -4.54
C GLY A 365 -2.69 -6.51 -3.05
N LEU A 366 -2.02 -5.65 -2.25
CA LEU A 366 -1.63 -5.88 -0.82
C LEU A 366 -2.78 -5.92 0.21
N ILE A 367 -2.58 -6.59 1.38
CA ILE A 367 -3.59 -6.90 2.43
C ILE A 367 -3.31 -6.35 3.85
N LEU A 368 -4.27 -5.59 4.40
CA LEU A 368 -4.34 -5.17 5.82
C LEU A 368 -5.46 -5.93 6.57
N PHE A 369 -5.21 -6.35 7.81
CA PHE A 369 -6.24 -6.81 8.74
C PHE A 369 -6.30 -5.93 9.98
N ALA A 370 -7.45 -5.29 10.22
CA ALA A 370 -7.71 -4.42 11.35
C ALA A 370 -8.73 -5.05 12.31
N PHE A 371 -8.38 -5.12 13.59
CA PHE A 371 -9.23 -5.64 14.66
C PHE A 371 -9.54 -4.54 15.67
N ASP A 372 -10.74 -3.99 15.60
CA ASP A 372 -11.19 -3.02 16.59
C ASP A 372 -11.60 -3.73 17.89
N GLY A 373 -11.33 -3.10 19.02
CA GLY A 373 -11.83 -3.53 20.33
C GLY A 373 -13.14 -2.85 20.74
N THR A 374 -13.64 -1.93 19.92
CA THR A 374 -14.77 -1.03 20.18
C THR A 374 -15.85 -1.16 19.10
N GLY A 375 -16.95 -0.42 19.28
CA GLY A 375 -17.96 -0.16 18.24
C GLY A 375 -17.83 1.21 17.58
N ASN A 376 -16.69 1.88 17.76
CA ASN A 376 -16.52 3.28 17.42
C ASN A 376 -15.95 3.45 16.01
N ASN A 377 -16.74 3.06 15.01
CA ASN A 377 -16.32 2.98 13.61
C ASN A 377 -17.25 3.68 12.63
N ASP A 378 -18.24 4.43 13.14
CA ASP A 378 -19.19 5.21 12.35
C ASP A 378 -18.88 6.72 12.41
N PRO A 379 -18.40 7.33 11.31
CA PRO A 379 -18.15 8.76 11.22
C PRO A 379 -19.44 9.63 11.27
N ALA A 380 -20.62 9.04 11.07
CA ALA A 380 -21.89 9.77 11.01
C ALA A 380 -22.38 10.27 12.39
N SER A 381 -21.69 9.92 13.48
CA SER A 381 -21.98 10.38 14.84
C SER A 381 -21.65 11.86 15.07
N GLY A 382 -20.91 12.51 14.16
CA GLY A 382 -20.68 13.97 14.18
C GLY A 382 -19.71 14.47 15.26
N ARG A 383 -18.95 13.58 15.90
CA ARG A 383 -17.87 13.89 16.88
C ARG A 383 -16.69 12.94 16.67
N ASP A 384 -15.48 13.32 17.10
CA ASP A 384 -14.26 12.49 17.00
C ASP A 384 -14.30 11.28 17.94
N THR A 385 -15.24 10.39 17.68
CA THR A 385 -15.49 9.17 18.45
C THR A 385 -14.76 7.99 17.86
N LEU A 386 -14.12 8.13 16.68
CA LEU A 386 -13.48 7.04 15.96
C LEU A 386 -12.30 6.46 16.76
N SER A 387 -12.21 5.13 16.78
CA SER A 387 -11.03 4.47 17.33
C SER A 387 -9.80 4.75 16.46
N ASN A 388 -8.62 4.66 17.06
CA ASN A 388 -7.35 4.75 16.34
C ASN A 388 -7.18 3.64 15.31
N VAL A 389 -7.82 2.48 15.50
CA VAL A 389 -7.88 1.41 14.49
C VAL A 389 -8.67 1.89 13.27
N ALA A 390 -9.84 2.51 13.47
CA ALA A 390 -10.66 3.05 12.38
C ALA A 390 -9.94 4.21 11.66
N LYS A 391 -9.33 5.13 12.41
CA LYS A 391 -8.53 6.24 11.87
C LYS A 391 -7.37 5.68 11.01
N PHE A 392 -6.55 4.78 11.55
CA PHE A 392 -5.44 4.17 10.81
C PHE A 392 -5.91 3.37 9.59
N PHE A 393 -6.97 2.59 9.71
CA PHE A 393 -7.56 1.84 8.60
C PHE A 393 -7.96 2.76 7.42
N SER A 394 -8.50 3.94 7.72
CA SER A 394 -8.86 4.94 6.69
C SER A 394 -7.65 5.51 5.94
N LEU A 395 -6.52 5.63 6.64
CA LEU A 395 -5.25 6.15 6.12
C LEU A 395 -4.48 5.11 5.28
N HIS A 396 -4.68 3.83 5.55
CA HIS A 396 -3.91 2.77 4.90
C HIS A 396 -4.12 2.72 3.38
N SER A 397 -3.04 2.60 2.63
CA SER A 397 -3.07 2.63 1.16
C SER A 397 -3.27 1.26 0.50
N ALA A 398 -3.30 0.18 1.28
CA ALA A 398 -3.60 -1.15 0.72
C ALA A 398 -5.00 -1.18 0.10
N SER A 399 -5.08 -1.74 -1.09
CA SER A 399 -6.34 -1.99 -1.80
C SER A 399 -7.11 -3.13 -1.15
N ASP A 400 -6.42 -4.14 -0.61
CA ASP A 400 -7.01 -5.17 0.22
C ASP A 400 -6.90 -4.80 1.69
N ARG A 401 -8.03 -4.65 2.34
CA ARG A 401 -8.07 -4.29 3.75
C ARG A 401 -9.36 -4.75 4.37
N HIS A 402 -9.24 -5.48 5.47
CA HIS A 402 -10.37 -6.06 6.17
C HIS A 402 -10.44 -5.46 7.56
N TYR A 403 -11.62 -4.98 7.90
CA TYR A 403 -11.90 -4.41 9.21
C TYR A 403 -12.87 -5.32 9.95
N MET A 404 -12.52 -5.68 11.18
CA MET A 404 -13.38 -6.44 12.08
C MET A 404 -13.74 -5.56 13.27
N SER A 405 -15.04 -5.36 13.46
CA SER A 405 -15.56 -4.62 14.62
C SER A 405 -15.31 -5.36 15.94
N GLY A 406 -15.38 -4.64 17.07
CA GLY A 406 -15.19 -5.20 18.40
C GLY A 406 -16.26 -6.20 18.81
N VAL A 407 -15.92 -7.05 19.77
CA VAL A 407 -16.90 -7.92 20.44
C VAL A 407 -17.96 -7.07 21.15
N GLY A 408 -19.19 -7.57 21.23
CA GLY A 408 -20.33 -6.79 21.73
C GLY A 408 -21.04 -5.97 20.66
N THR A 409 -20.59 -5.98 19.41
CA THR A 409 -21.25 -5.30 18.28
C THR A 409 -21.69 -6.28 17.20
N LEU A 410 -22.57 -5.85 16.29
CA LEU A 410 -22.82 -6.55 15.04
C LEU A 410 -21.74 -6.15 14.02
N ASP A 411 -20.96 -7.13 13.56
CA ASP A 411 -20.09 -6.93 12.41
C ASP A 411 -20.90 -7.06 11.12
N ARG A 412 -21.22 -5.92 10.49
CA ARG A 412 -22.07 -5.90 9.29
C ARG A 412 -21.45 -6.62 8.09
N GLY A 413 -20.12 -6.68 8.01
CA GLY A 413 -19.41 -7.34 6.90
C GLY A 413 -19.45 -8.86 6.97
N SER A 414 -19.23 -9.42 8.16
CA SER A 414 -19.22 -10.87 8.39
C SER A 414 -20.58 -11.44 8.82
N GLY A 415 -21.52 -10.58 9.25
CA GLY A 415 -22.79 -10.98 9.85
C GLY A 415 -22.65 -11.53 11.27
N ILE A 416 -21.46 -11.46 11.87
CA ILE A 416 -21.23 -11.96 13.23
C ILE A 416 -21.87 -10.99 14.21
N GLY A 417 -23.00 -11.42 14.77
CA GLY A 417 -23.70 -10.72 15.84
C GLY A 417 -23.08 -10.96 17.22
N ALA A 418 -23.39 -10.04 18.12
CA ALA A 418 -23.16 -10.16 19.55
C ALA A 418 -24.43 -10.66 20.24
N ASP A 419 -24.30 -11.68 21.08
CA ASP A 419 -25.36 -12.02 22.04
C ASP A 419 -25.34 -11.02 23.22
N ALA A 420 -26.36 -11.06 24.08
CA ALA A 420 -26.51 -10.12 25.20
C ALA A 420 -25.32 -10.11 26.18
N PHE A 421 -24.45 -11.12 26.16
CA PHE A 421 -23.31 -11.27 27.05
C PHE A 421 -21.95 -11.15 26.34
N ASP A 422 -21.93 -10.96 25.01
CA ASP A 422 -20.70 -10.92 24.21
C ASP A 422 -19.79 -9.75 24.60
N THR A 423 -20.35 -8.60 24.99
CA THR A 423 -19.55 -7.47 25.50
C THR A 423 -18.77 -7.82 26.77
N LEU A 424 -19.26 -8.76 27.58
CA LEU A 424 -18.64 -9.19 28.84
C LEU A 424 -17.72 -10.40 28.65
N GLN A 425 -18.12 -11.37 27.82
CA GLN A 425 -17.43 -12.65 27.70
C GLN A 425 -16.62 -12.80 26.41
N ALA A 426 -16.80 -11.89 25.45
CA ALA A 426 -16.19 -11.97 24.13
C ALA A 426 -16.46 -13.32 23.43
N SER A 427 -17.69 -13.84 23.56
CA SER A 427 -18.14 -15.12 23.00
C SER A 427 -18.00 -15.17 21.47
N SER A 428 -18.11 -14.02 20.79
CA SER A 428 -17.95 -13.88 19.35
C SER A 428 -16.49 -13.79 18.88
N ALA A 429 -15.53 -13.54 19.78
CA ALA A 429 -14.14 -13.24 19.43
C ALA A 429 -13.49 -14.32 18.56
N ARG A 430 -13.68 -15.60 18.93
CA ARG A 430 -13.10 -16.72 18.18
C ARG A 430 -13.65 -16.78 16.76
N ARG A 431 -14.97 -16.62 16.60
CA ARG A 431 -15.62 -16.56 15.28
C ARG A 431 -15.07 -15.41 14.44
N ARG A 432 -14.75 -14.26 15.04
CA ARG A 432 -14.17 -13.10 14.34
C ARG A 432 -12.74 -13.37 13.85
N VAL A 433 -11.88 -13.96 14.69
CA VAL A 433 -10.54 -14.38 14.28
C VAL A 433 -10.59 -15.47 13.22
N ASP A 434 -11.42 -16.49 13.41
CA ASP A 434 -11.59 -17.58 12.44
C ASP A 434 -12.16 -17.06 11.12
N HIS A 435 -13.06 -16.08 11.16
CA HIS A 435 -13.55 -15.39 9.97
C HIS A 435 -12.41 -14.71 9.23
N MET A 436 -11.58 -13.90 9.91
CA MET A 436 -10.44 -13.21 9.29
C MET A 436 -9.37 -14.18 8.79
N LEU A 437 -9.10 -15.29 9.50
CA LEU A 437 -8.25 -16.37 9.01
C LEU A 437 -8.84 -17.04 7.78
N GLY A 438 -10.16 -17.19 7.74
CA GLY A 438 -10.89 -17.68 6.58
C GLY A 438 -10.84 -16.70 5.40
N VAL A 439 -10.88 -15.39 5.67
CA VAL A 439 -10.70 -14.34 4.65
C VAL A 439 -9.30 -14.42 4.07
N LEU A 440 -8.27 -14.48 4.93
CA LEU A 440 -6.89 -14.67 4.51
C LEU A 440 -6.73 -15.97 3.71
N ASP A 441 -7.26 -17.09 4.19
CA ASP A 441 -7.20 -18.36 3.49
C ASP A 441 -7.93 -18.32 2.15
N ARG A 442 -9.03 -17.58 2.01
CA ARG A 442 -9.71 -17.40 0.72
C ARG A 442 -8.88 -16.53 -0.22
N ALA A 443 -8.34 -15.41 0.27
CA ALA A 443 -7.43 -14.55 -0.46
C ALA A 443 -6.16 -15.30 -0.93
N LEU A 444 -5.69 -16.25 -0.10
CA LEU A 444 -4.54 -17.11 -0.37
C LEU A 444 -4.89 -18.45 -1.05
N ARG A 445 -6.15 -18.83 -1.18
CA ARG A 445 -6.59 -19.96 -2.02
C ARG A 445 -7.00 -19.52 -3.41
N SER A 446 -7.23 -18.21 -3.56
CA SER A 446 -7.44 -17.57 -4.84
C SER A 446 -6.41 -18.12 -5.82
N PRO A 447 -6.80 -18.52 -7.03
CA PRO A 447 -5.85 -18.89 -8.04
C PRO A 447 -4.88 -17.77 -8.38
N GLU A 448 -4.90 -16.61 -7.74
CA GLU A 448 -4.19 -15.43 -8.21
C GLU A 448 -3.13 -14.73 -7.34
N THR A 449 -2.91 -15.19 -6.10
CA THR A 449 -1.81 -14.71 -5.20
C THR A 449 -0.63 -15.70 -5.04
N ARG A 450 -0.65 -16.83 -5.73
CA ARG A 450 0.27 -17.98 -5.58
C ARG A 450 1.77 -17.58 -5.74
N GLY A 451 2.79 -18.13 -5.10
CA GLY A 451 4.22 -17.78 -5.35
C GLY A 451 4.64 -16.37 -4.95
N ALA A 452 3.68 -15.55 -4.58
CA ALA A 452 3.82 -14.26 -3.98
C ALA A 452 4.38 -14.29 -2.60
N PRO A 453 5.35 -13.40 -2.32
CA PRO A 453 5.41 -12.77 -1.02
C PRO A 453 4.12 -11.97 -0.80
N VAL A 454 3.25 -12.45 0.08
CA VAL A 454 2.09 -11.69 0.59
C VAL A 454 2.51 -11.09 1.92
N ASN A 455 2.62 -9.76 1.95
CA ASN A 455 2.88 -9.02 3.16
C ASN A 455 1.54 -8.73 3.84
N VAL A 456 1.42 -9.18 5.09
CA VAL A 456 0.25 -8.99 5.93
C VAL A 456 0.60 -7.96 6.99
N ASP A 457 -0.13 -6.84 6.95
CA ASP A 457 -0.12 -5.86 8.03
C ASP A 457 -1.31 -6.13 8.95
N VAL A 458 -1.09 -6.05 10.26
CA VAL A 458 -2.11 -6.31 11.27
C VAL A 458 -2.15 -5.12 12.23
N ILE A 459 -3.35 -4.63 12.53
CA ILE A 459 -3.52 -3.60 13.55
C ILE A 459 -4.64 -3.98 14.52
N GLY A 460 -4.57 -3.51 15.76
CA GLY A 460 -5.70 -3.66 16.67
C GLY A 460 -5.63 -2.84 17.94
N PHE A 461 -6.77 -2.71 18.61
CA PHE A 461 -6.92 -2.01 19.88
C PHE A 461 -7.63 -2.89 20.91
N SER A 462 -7.21 -2.89 22.17
CA SER A 462 -7.93 -3.57 23.27
C SER A 462 -8.06 -5.09 23.08
N ARG A 463 -9.26 -5.64 23.25
CA ARG A 463 -9.57 -7.03 22.88
C ARG A 463 -9.36 -7.29 21.39
N GLY A 464 -9.53 -6.28 20.54
CA GLY A 464 -9.14 -6.31 19.13
C GLY A 464 -7.63 -6.53 18.95
N ALA A 465 -6.79 -5.87 19.74
CA ALA A 465 -5.34 -6.10 19.74
C ALA A 465 -4.99 -7.54 20.21
N ALA A 466 -5.74 -8.09 21.18
CA ALA A 466 -5.57 -9.47 21.59
C ALA A 466 -5.97 -10.47 20.47
N MET A 467 -7.08 -10.19 19.77
CA MET A 467 -7.47 -10.94 18.56
C MET A 467 -6.44 -10.82 17.42
N ALA A 468 -5.87 -9.63 17.22
CA ALA A 468 -4.83 -9.37 16.22
C ALA A 468 -3.55 -10.17 16.50
N ARG A 469 -3.13 -10.26 17.77
CA ARG A 469 -1.99 -11.09 18.19
C ARG A 469 -2.26 -12.57 17.96
N ASP A 470 -3.43 -13.05 18.36
CA ASP A 470 -3.81 -14.45 18.16
C ASP A 470 -3.92 -14.83 16.66
N PHE A 471 -4.50 -13.94 15.85
CA PHE A 471 -4.52 -14.04 14.39
C PHE A 471 -3.08 -14.12 13.84
N ALA A 472 -2.21 -13.18 14.21
CA ALA A 472 -0.83 -13.14 13.73
C ALA A 472 -0.02 -14.39 14.15
N ASN A 473 -0.20 -14.88 15.36
CA ASN A 473 0.42 -16.13 15.81
C ASN A 473 -0.11 -17.35 15.06
N THR A 474 -1.41 -17.37 14.74
CA THR A 474 -1.99 -18.45 13.93
C THR A 474 -1.45 -18.42 12.50
N VAL A 475 -1.33 -17.23 11.90
CA VAL A 475 -0.67 -17.04 10.60
C VAL A 475 0.79 -17.49 10.66
N ALA A 476 1.53 -17.10 11.69
CA ALA A 476 2.91 -17.52 11.89
C ALA A 476 3.07 -19.04 12.04
N ALA A 477 2.21 -19.69 12.82
CA ALA A 477 2.19 -21.14 12.95
C ALA A 477 1.89 -21.82 11.61
N ARG A 478 0.96 -21.26 10.82
CA ARG A 478 0.65 -21.73 9.46
C ARG A 478 1.82 -21.52 8.50
N ILE A 479 2.59 -20.43 8.61
CA ILE A 479 3.84 -20.24 7.87
C ILE A 479 4.84 -21.35 8.23
N SER A 480 5.12 -21.54 9.52
CA SER A 480 6.09 -22.53 10.01
C SER A 480 5.72 -23.97 9.65
N ASN A 481 4.43 -24.30 9.69
CA ASN A 481 3.93 -25.64 9.35
C ASN A 481 3.79 -25.86 7.84
N GLY A 482 4.24 -24.90 7.02
CA GLY A 482 4.14 -24.99 5.57
C GLY A 482 2.69 -25.01 5.06
N HIS A 483 1.71 -24.58 5.85
CA HIS A 483 0.30 -24.51 5.41
C HIS A 483 0.18 -23.63 4.17
N TYR A 484 0.73 -22.42 4.23
CA TYR A 484 0.73 -21.52 3.07
C TYR A 484 1.63 -22.03 1.95
N LEU A 485 2.75 -22.69 2.27
CA LEU A 485 3.60 -23.33 1.27
C LEU A 485 2.88 -24.49 0.54
N SER A 486 1.99 -25.22 1.21
CA SER A 486 1.14 -26.25 0.58
C SER A 486 0.08 -25.63 -0.34
N LEU A 487 -0.32 -24.40 -0.04
CA LEU A 487 -1.05 -23.53 -0.96
C LEU A 487 -0.11 -22.81 -1.94
N GLN A 488 1.14 -23.24 -2.09
CA GLN A 488 2.24 -22.61 -2.85
C GLN A 488 2.35 -21.09 -2.65
N ARG A 489 2.21 -20.59 -1.42
CA ARG A 489 2.31 -19.18 -0.99
C ARG A 489 3.49 -18.91 -0.07
N CYS A 490 4.04 -17.71 -0.16
CA CYS A 490 4.99 -17.16 0.81
C CYS A 490 4.32 -16.01 1.57
N VAL A 491 3.81 -16.26 2.77
CA VAL A 491 3.20 -15.20 3.59
C VAL A 491 4.24 -14.63 4.56
N SER A 492 4.25 -13.32 4.72
CA SER A 492 5.09 -12.63 5.70
C SER A 492 4.25 -11.67 6.55
N LEU A 493 4.61 -11.52 7.83
CA LEU A 493 4.01 -10.55 8.74
C LEU A 493 4.89 -9.31 8.75
N ASN A 494 4.42 -8.24 8.11
CA ASN A 494 5.25 -7.06 7.84
C ASN A 494 5.19 -6.03 8.98
N PHE A 495 4.00 -5.66 9.40
CA PHE A 495 3.78 -4.71 10.50
C PHE A 495 2.65 -5.17 11.42
N ILE A 496 2.88 -5.10 12.73
CA ILE A 496 1.84 -5.29 13.75
C ILE A 496 1.77 -4.03 14.62
N GLY A 497 0.69 -3.27 14.51
CA GLY A 497 0.45 -2.05 15.29
C GLY A 497 -0.64 -2.24 16.34
N LEU A 498 -0.31 -2.07 17.61
CA LEU A 498 -1.23 -2.35 18.71
C LEU A 498 -1.43 -1.11 19.58
N TRP A 499 -2.69 -0.80 19.89
CA TRP A 499 -3.05 0.10 20.97
C TRP A 499 -3.56 -0.72 22.16
N ASP A 500 -3.00 -0.46 23.32
CA ASP A 500 -3.32 -1.00 24.63
C ASP A 500 -3.98 -2.39 24.63
N THR A 501 -3.17 -3.43 24.43
CA THR A 501 -3.65 -4.80 24.38
C THR A 501 -4.25 -5.21 25.73
N VAL A 502 -5.50 -5.68 25.70
CA VAL A 502 -6.19 -6.20 26.89
C VAL A 502 -6.90 -7.50 26.54
N ALA A 503 -6.50 -8.58 27.22
CA ALA A 503 -7.19 -9.85 27.14
C ALA A 503 -8.27 -9.93 28.24
N GLN A 504 -9.53 -10.04 27.82
CA GLN A 504 -10.69 -10.26 28.69
C GLN A 504 -11.66 -11.19 27.95
N PHE A 505 -11.22 -12.44 27.76
CA PHE A 505 -12.00 -13.50 27.15
C PHE A 505 -12.61 -14.40 28.23
N GLY A 506 -13.90 -14.71 28.08
CA GLY A 506 -14.70 -15.31 29.15
C GLY A 506 -14.93 -14.33 30.31
N LEU A 507 -15.76 -14.74 31.26
CA LEU A 507 -16.04 -13.93 32.45
C LEU A 507 -14.73 -13.63 33.19
N ASN A 508 -14.39 -12.35 33.35
CA ASN A 508 -13.20 -11.87 34.04
C ASN A 508 -11.87 -12.45 33.51
N GLY A 509 -11.79 -12.78 32.22
CA GLY A 509 -10.56 -13.29 31.61
C GLY A 509 -10.25 -14.76 31.88
N GLN A 510 -11.20 -15.55 32.38
CA GLN A 510 -11.02 -17.00 32.63
C GLN A 510 -10.62 -17.80 31.37
N ALA A 511 -10.94 -17.29 30.19
CA ALA A 511 -10.55 -17.91 28.92
C ALA A 511 -9.30 -17.26 28.29
N ASN A 512 -8.63 -16.29 28.94
CA ASN A 512 -7.44 -15.62 28.38
C ASN A 512 -6.33 -16.61 28.01
N ALA A 513 -6.12 -17.66 28.82
CA ALA A 513 -5.11 -18.68 28.57
C ALA A 513 -5.33 -19.49 27.27
N GLN A 514 -6.51 -19.40 26.66
CA GLN A 514 -6.83 -20.04 25.38
C GLN A 514 -6.35 -19.21 24.17
N TRP A 515 -5.87 -17.98 24.40
CA TRP A 515 -5.46 -17.04 23.37
C TRP A 515 -3.95 -16.91 23.31
N ASN A 516 -3.39 -16.96 22.11
CA ASN A 516 -1.96 -16.74 21.93
C ASN A 516 -1.65 -15.26 21.80
N LEU A 517 -1.34 -14.65 22.95
CA LEU A 517 -0.93 -13.26 23.04
C LEU A 517 0.57 -13.09 22.79
N GLY A 518 1.34 -14.09 22.37
CA GLY A 518 2.75 -13.89 22.04
C GLY A 518 2.96 -12.88 20.90
N VAL A 519 4.19 -12.44 20.69
CA VAL A 519 4.58 -11.84 19.41
C VAL A 519 5.22 -12.92 18.55
N PRO A 520 4.72 -13.18 17.33
CA PRO A 520 5.34 -14.19 16.49
C PRO A 520 6.76 -13.75 16.10
N PRO A 521 7.76 -14.65 16.22
CA PRO A 521 9.15 -14.32 15.86
C PRO A 521 9.31 -13.94 14.40
N GLN A 522 8.38 -14.33 13.52
CA GLN A 522 8.35 -14.02 12.09
C GLN A 522 7.87 -12.59 11.78
N ALA A 523 7.21 -11.89 12.71
CA ALA A 523 6.78 -10.53 12.45
C ALA A 523 7.98 -9.60 12.29
N ARG A 524 8.04 -8.81 11.21
CA ARG A 524 9.18 -7.93 10.99
C ARG A 524 9.16 -6.76 11.97
N VAL A 525 8.08 -5.98 12.01
CA VAL A 525 7.93 -4.86 12.94
C VAL A 525 6.71 -5.06 13.82
N VAL A 526 6.88 -4.90 15.14
CA VAL A 526 5.75 -4.86 16.08
C VAL A 526 5.91 -3.66 16.99
N VAL A 527 4.87 -2.84 17.05
CA VAL A 527 4.84 -1.65 17.90
C VAL A 527 3.57 -1.63 18.75
N HIS A 528 3.70 -1.22 20.01
CA HIS A 528 2.62 -1.25 20.99
C HIS A 528 2.61 0.06 21.80
N ALA A 529 1.53 0.82 21.65
CA ALA A 529 1.25 1.99 22.47
C ALA A 529 0.45 1.55 23.71
N VAL A 530 0.92 1.86 24.91
CA VAL A 530 0.33 1.38 26.17
C VAL A 530 -0.15 2.52 27.05
N ALA A 531 -1.27 2.31 27.73
CA ALA A 531 -1.86 3.27 28.66
C ALA A 531 -1.11 3.26 30.00
N LEU A 532 -0.63 4.43 30.44
CA LEU A 532 0.07 4.59 31.72
C LEU A 532 -0.87 4.85 32.90
N ASN A 533 -2.08 5.36 32.65
CA ASN A 533 -3.04 5.75 33.68
C ASN A 533 -4.28 4.83 33.73
N GLU A 534 -4.14 3.59 33.28
CA GLU A 534 -5.22 2.58 33.37
C GLU A 534 -5.21 1.88 34.74
N GLN A 535 -6.34 1.98 35.46
CA GLN A 535 -6.49 1.54 36.85
C GLN A 535 -7.59 0.50 37.05
N ARG A 536 -8.24 0.03 35.97
CA ARG A 536 -9.23 -1.04 36.04
C ARG A 536 -8.52 -2.37 36.25
N ARG A 537 -8.87 -3.05 37.35
CA ARG A 537 -8.30 -4.34 37.76
C ARG A 537 -8.36 -5.43 36.69
N PHE A 538 -9.38 -5.41 35.83
CA PHE A 538 -9.60 -6.38 34.76
C PHE A 538 -9.04 -5.91 33.42
N PHE A 539 -8.15 -4.93 33.41
CA PHE A 539 -7.46 -4.46 32.22
C PHE A 539 -5.97 -4.53 32.51
N PRO A 540 -5.36 -5.72 32.71
CA PRO A 540 -3.91 -5.82 32.86
C PRO A 540 -3.20 -5.43 31.57
N LEU A 541 -1.97 -4.91 31.69
CA LEU A 541 -1.11 -4.70 30.52
C LEU A 541 -0.66 -6.05 29.97
N GLU A 542 -1.01 -6.32 28.72
CA GLU A 542 -0.46 -7.45 27.98
C GLU A 542 0.76 -7.00 27.17
N SER A 543 1.96 -7.06 27.77
CA SER A 543 3.20 -6.60 27.11
C SER A 543 3.54 -7.43 25.87
N ILE A 544 4.15 -6.80 24.87
CA ILE A 544 4.69 -7.47 23.68
C ILE A 544 6.09 -8.07 23.91
N GLY A 545 6.70 -7.85 25.08
CA GLY A 545 8.08 -8.26 25.35
C GLY A 545 9.07 -7.58 24.40
N PRO A 546 9.23 -6.24 24.47
CA PRO A 546 10.00 -5.47 23.49
C PRO A 546 11.49 -5.83 23.41
N ASP A 547 12.04 -6.48 24.45
CA ASP A 547 13.43 -6.95 24.46
C ASP A 547 13.63 -8.26 23.66
N GLN A 548 12.55 -8.87 23.19
CA GLN A 548 12.63 -10.06 22.35
C GLN A 548 13.21 -9.74 20.97
N ALA A 549 14.05 -10.64 20.46
CA ALA A 549 14.69 -10.48 19.17
C ALA A 549 13.67 -10.38 18.02
N ALA A 550 13.89 -9.43 17.11
CA ALA A 550 13.16 -9.31 15.86
C ALA A 550 13.96 -9.93 14.69
N PRO A 551 13.30 -10.31 13.58
CA PRO A 551 13.97 -10.65 12.33
C PRO A 551 14.90 -9.54 11.83
N ALA A 552 15.85 -9.89 10.97
CA ALA A 552 16.75 -8.92 10.34
C ALA A 552 15.96 -7.79 9.65
N GLY A 553 16.34 -6.53 9.94
CA GLY A 553 15.62 -5.35 9.44
C GLY A 553 14.27 -5.08 10.11
N GLY A 554 13.98 -5.79 11.21
CA GLY A 554 12.80 -5.65 12.04
C GLY A 554 13.11 -5.11 13.44
N TRP A 555 12.07 -4.70 14.16
CA TRP A 555 12.19 -4.25 15.55
C TRP A 555 10.90 -4.50 16.34
N ARG A 556 11.03 -4.41 17.66
CA ARG A 556 9.93 -4.43 18.63
C ARG A 556 9.99 -3.14 19.42
N LEU A 557 8.86 -2.47 19.60
CA LEU A 557 8.83 -1.20 20.33
C LEU A 557 7.55 -1.10 21.16
N GLU A 558 7.70 -1.02 22.46
CA GLU A 558 6.60 -0.76 23.40
C GLU A 558 6.83 0.59 24.06
N ARG A 559 5.83 1.47 24.04
CA ARG A 559 5.92 2.85 24.55
C ARG A 559 4.67 3.23 25.32
N GLY A 560 4.89 3.79 26.51
CA GLY A 560 3.83 4.33 27.36
C GLY A 560 3.40 5.72 26.92
N PHE A 561 2.11 6.00 27.04
CA PHE A 561 1.46 7.26 26.75
C PHE A 561 0.56 7.65 27.93
N ILE A 562 0.46 8.96 28.20
CA ILE A 562 -0.43 9.51 29.23
C ILE A 562 -1.88 9.26 28.80
N GLY A 563 -2.68 8.68 29.71
CA GLY A 563 -4.05 8.30 29.41
C GLY A 563 -4.46 6.96 30.01
N ASP A 564 -5.78 6.76 30.18
CA ASP A 564 -6.33 5.43 30.37
C ASP A 564 -6.43 4.68 29.02
N HIS A 565 -6.92 3.44 29.04
CA HIS A 565 -7.08 2.64 27.83
C HIS A 565 -7.82 3.34 26.67
N GLY A 566 -8.86 4.11 26.99
CA GLY A 566 -9.66 4.83 25.99
C GLY A 566 -8.94 6.05 25.44
N ASP A 567 -8.10 6.69 26.25
CA ASP A 567 -7.22 7.79 25.85
C ASP A 567 -6.08 7.33 24.94
N ILE A 568 -5.84 6.02 24.77
CA ILE A 568 -4.81 5.49 23.86
C ILE A 568 -5.42 4.96 22.56
N GLY A 569 -6.57 4.29 22.62
CA GLY A 569 -7.18 3.67 21.45
C GLY A 569 -8.40 4.39 20.85
N GLY A 570 -8.89 5.45 21.50
CA GLY A 570 -10.02 6.25 21.03
C GLY A 570 -11.38 5.61 21.34
N SER A 571 -11.74 5.54 22.63
CA SER A 571 -13.07 5.03 23.03
C SER A 571 -13.96 6.03 23.78
N HIS A 572 -13.44 7.20 24.14
CA HIS A 572 -14.18 8.22 24.87
C HIS A 572 -14.98 9.12 23.91
N ALA A 573 -16.10 9.65 24.41
CA ALA A 573 -16.98 10.52 23.63
C ALA A 573 -16.49 11.98 23.56
N ASN A 574 -15.43 12.30 24.29
CA ASN A 574 -14.84 13.62 24.47
C ASN A 574 -13.34 13.48 24.74
N GLY A 575 -12.56 14.52 24.42
CA GLY A 575 -11.10 14.49 24.49
C GLY A 575 -10.42 13.80 23.30
N ASP A 576 -9.22 14.25 22.98
CA ASP A 576 -8.46 13.84 21.79
C ASP A 576 -7.02 13.38 22.09
N LEU A 577 -6.72 13.03 23.36
CA LEU A 577 -5.42 12.48 23.77
C LEU A 577 -5.01 11.23 22.97
N SER A 578 -5.98 10.47 22.46
CA SER A 578 -5.72 9.28 21.63
C SER A 578 -4.98 9.59 20.33
N ASP A 579 -5.09 10.82 19.82
CA ASP A 579 -4.40 11.22 18.59
C ASP A 579 -2.88 11.29 18.76
N VAL A 580 -2.37 11.46 19.99
CA VAL A 580 -0.93 11.38 20.28
C VAL A 580 -0.42 9.97 19.97
N ALA A 581 -1.11 8.94 20.46
CA ALA A 581 -0.75 7.56 20.21
C ALA A 581 -0.93 7.17 18.74
N LEU A 582 -1.93 7.74 18.05
CA LEU A 582 -2.13 7.56 16.61
C LEU A 582 -0.96 8.15 15.80
N GLY A 583 -0.56 9.40 16.08
CA GLY A 583 0.54 10.07 15.41
C GLY A 583 1.83 9.27 15.52
N TRP A 584 2.15 8.80 16.72
CA TRP A 584 3.30 7.92 16.95
C TRP A 584 3.21 6.62 16.14
N MET A 585 2.05 5.94 16.15
CA MET A 585 1.85 4.70 15.41
C MET A 585 2.05 4.91 13.89
N VAL A 586 1.52 6.00 13.34
CA VAL A 586 1.66 6.37 11.93
C VAL A 586 3.11 6.58 11.55
N GLU A 587 3.91 7.21 12.42
CA GLU A 587 5.36 7.32 12.18
C GLU A 587 6.07 5.97 12.21
N GLN A 588 5.75 5.10 13.16
CA GLN A 588 6.36 3.77 13.24
C GLN A 588 6.00 2.92 12.01
N ALA A 589 4.75 2.99 11.56
CA ALA A 589 4.27 2.34 10.35
C ALA A 589 5.00 2.86 9.10
N ARG A 590 5.16 4.19 8.96
CA ARG A 590 5.95 4.78 7.86
C ARG A 590 7.41 4.35 7.88
N LYS A 591 8.04 4.32 9.06
CA LYS A 591 9.41 3.78 9.24
C LYS A 591 9.49 2.31 8.83
N ALA A 592 8.42 1.55 9.10
CA ALA A 592 8.27 0.17 8.65
C ALA A 592 7.92 0.04 7.16
N GLY A 593 7.80 1.13 6.38
CA GLY A 593 7.46 1.05 4.96
C GLY A 593 5.99 0.74 4.69
N VAL A 594 5.11 0.90 5.68
CA VAL A 594 3.66 0.81 5.50
C VAL A 594 3.18 2.03 4.71
N GLY A 595 2.43 1.78 3.64
CA GLY A 595 1.85 2.84 2.81
C GLY A 595 0.66 3.50 3.51
N LEU A 596 0.81 4.77 3.90
CA LEU A 596 -0.23 5.56 4.57
C LEU A 596 -0.43 6.90 3.88
N LYS A 597 -1.68 7.37 3.83
CA LYS A 597 -2.04 8.75 3.46
C LYS A 597 -1.50 9.75 4.49
N ALA A 598 -1.57 11.04 4.17
CA ALA A 598 -1.33 12.10 5.15
C ALA A 598 -2.36 12.01 6.28
N LEU A 599 -1.92 12.28 7.52
CA LEU A 599 -2.82 12.31 8.68
C LEU A 599 -3.76 13.51 8.53
N ASP A 600 -5.03 13.41 8.92
CA ASP A 600 -5.92 14.56 8.92
C ASP A 600 -5.37 15.64 9.87
N VAL A 601 -5.57 16.92 9.54
CA VAL A 601 -5.18 18.03 10.43
C VAL A 601 -5.91 17.92 11.77
N ALA A 602 -7.15 17.43 11.76
CA ALA A 602 -7.93 17.19 12.96
C ALA A 602 -7.25 16.19 13.90
N TRP A 603 -6.58 15.16 13.36
CA TRP A 603 -5.87 14.13 14.16
C TRP A 603 -4.39 14.45 14.40
N GLN A 604 -3.93 15.63 13.98
CA GLN A 604 -2.58 16.13 14.24
C GLN A 604 -2.53 17.11 15.42
N THR A 605 -3.70 17.57 15.90
CA THR A 605 -3.82 18.65 16.89
C THR A 605 -4.67 18.19 18.06
N VAL A 606 -4.10 18.20 19.26
CA VAL A 606 -4.78 17.87 20.52
C VAL A 606 -5.39 19.13 21.10
N THR A 607 -6.67 19.35 20.83
CA THR A 607 -7.46 20.50 21.26
C THR A 607 -8.15 20.31 22.61
N GLU A 608 -8.42 19.06 23.00
CA GLU A 608 -9.09 18.68 24.25
C GLU A 608 -8.29 17.60 24.99
N PRO A 609 -7.17 17.96 25.66
CA PRO A 609 -6.28 17.01 26.33
C PRO A 609 -6.85 16.49 27.66
N LEU A 610 -8.06 15.93 27.63
CA LEU A 610 -8.80 15.44 28.78
C LEU A 610 -8.31 14.05 29.17
N LEU A 611 -7.95 13.89 30.44
CA LEU A 611 -7.55 12.61 31.01
C LEU A 611 -8.76 11.90 31.60
N HIS A 612 -8.96 10.65 31.22
CA HIS A 612 -10.02 9.81 31.73
C HIS A 612 -9.50 8.78 32.75
N ASP A 613 -10.42 8.31 33.59
CA ASP A 613 -10.21 7.26 34.58
C ASP A 613 -11.49 6.44 34.77
N ALA A 614 -11.59 5.33 34.04
CA ALA A 614 -12.80 4.49 34.00
C ALA A 614 -12.92 3.46 35.16
N ARG A 615 -12.30 3.69 36.33
CA ARG A 615 -12.33 2.74 37.47
C ARG A 615 -13.74 2.53 37.99
N SER A 616 -14.03 1.31 38.42
CA SER A 616 -15.16 1.07 39.31
C SER A 616 -14.83 1.58 40.72
N VAL A 617 -15.73 2.38 41.30
CA VAL A 617 -15.62 2.94 42.66
C VAL A 617 -15.59 1.84 43.75
N ILE A 618 -16.05 0.62 43.41
CA ILE A 618 -16.25 -0.49 44.36
C ILE A 618 -15.00 -1.39 44.48
N ALA A 619 -14.09 -1.37 43.51
CA ALA A 619 -12.84 -2.14 43.55
C ALA A 619 -11.77 -1.55 42.61
N PRO A 620 -11.05 -0.48 43.02
CA PRO A 620 -9.94 0.04 42.23
C PRO A 620 -8.85 -1.02 42.09
N GLY A 621 -8.32 -1.18 40.88
CA GLY A 621 -7.14 -2.01 40.66
C GLY A 621 -5.86 -1.27 41.08
N PRO A 622 -4.77 -2.00 41.37
CA PRO A 622 -3.47 -1.37 41.40
C PRO A 622 -3.12 -0.85 40.01
N ASP A 623 -2.26 0.16 39.97
CA ASP A 623 -1.73 0.69 38.73
C ASP A 623 -0.96 -0.35 37.92
N ARG A 624 -1.01 -0.25 36.59
CA ARG A 624 -0.19 -1.09 35.72
C ARG A 624 1.30 -0.78 35.93
N GLU A 625 2.08 -1.81 36.25
CA GLU A 625 3.52 -1.71 36.34
C GLU A 625 4.14 -1.82 34.94
N PHE A 626 4.46 -0.68 34.32
CA PHE A 626 5.17 -0.63 33.05
C PHE A 626 6.68 -0.55 33.29
N ARG A 627 7.43 -1.59 32.90
CA ARG A 627 8.89 -1.56 32.93
C ARG A 627 9.41 -0.87 31.68
N ILE A 628 10.17 0.21 31.88
CA ILE A 628 10.88 0.87 30.79
C ILE A 628 11.91 -0.11 30.20
N PRO A 629 11.81 -0.48 28.91
CA PRO A 629 12.85 -1.30 28.27
C PRO A 629 14.14 -0.48 28.22
N LEU A 630 15.21 -0.98 28.84
CA LEU A 630 16.52 -0.32 28.84
C LEU A 630 17.11 -0.39 27.43
N ALA A 631 17.41 0.77 26.85
CA ALA A 631 18.00 0.87 25.52
C ALA A 631 19.50 0.54 25.53
N THR A 632 19.90 -0.71 25.70
CA THR A 632 21.30 -1.13 25.42
C THR A 632 21.40 -2.58 24.99
N GLY A 633 21.97 -2.79 23.80
CA GLY A 633 22.48 -4.08 23.38
C GLY A 633 23.69 -4.49 24.21
N GLU A 634 23.55 -5.57 24.95
CA GLU A 634 24.65 -6.42 25.37
C GLU A 634 24.16 -7.88 25.35
N ARG A 635 24.88 -8.71 24.58
CA ARG A 635 24.71 -10.16 24.52
C ARG A 635 24.92 -10.76 25.92
N THR A 636 23.98 -11.59 26.38
CA THR A 636 24.35 -12.80 27.13
C THR A 636 23.47 -13.99 26.66
N GLY A 637 24.18 -15.09 26.34
CA GLY A 637 23.78 -16.49 26.12
C GLY A 637 22.33 -16.94 25.89
N ALA A 638 22.16 -17.83 24.90
CA ALA A 638 21.05 -18.77 24.79
C ALA A 638 20.84 -19.58 26.09
N PRO A 639 19.62 -20.08 26.37
CA PRO A 639 19.33 -20.80 27.62
C PRO A 639 19.82 -22.25 27.52
N PRO A 640 20.41 -22.84 28.58
CA PRO A 640 20.33 -24.27 28.74
C PRO A 640 19.05 -24.63 29.52
N ALA A 641 18.44 -25.74 29.12
CA ALA A 641 17.31 -26.32 29.81
C ALA A 641 17.69 -26.73 31.25
N GLY A 642 16.83 -26.41 32.23
CA GLY A 642 16.71 -27.12 33.50
C GLY A 642 17.40 -26.53 34.74
N GLN A 643 16.55 -26.26 35.75
CA GLN A 643 16.77 -26.36 37.21
C GLN A 643 17.63 -25.32 38.00
N ALA A 644 16.92 -24.65 38.92
CA ALA A 644 17.20 -24.35 40.34
C ALA A 644 18.57 -23.81 40.86
N THR A 645 18.45 -22.69 41.58
CA THR A 645 19.11 -22.25 42.85
C THR A 645 20.58 -21.78 42.91
N THR A 646 20.72 -20.58 43.50
CA THR A 646 21.78 -20.01 44.38
C THR A 646 23.18 -19.65 43.84
N GLY A 647 23.65 -18.42 44.17
CA GLY A 647 25.08 -18.13 44.43
C GLY A 647 25.75 -16.97 43.66
N ALA A 648 25.82 -15.80 44.30
CA ALA A 648 26.87 -14.76 44.31
C ALA A 648 27.96 -14.59 43.19
N ARG A 649 27.92 -13.42 42.52
CA ARG A 649 28.96 -12.33 42.42
C ARG A 649 30.29 -12.54 41.61
N PRO A 650 31.08 -11.47 41.28
CA PRO A 650 31.32 -10.97 39.90
C PRO A 650 32.81 -10.79 39.49
N MET A 651 33.13 -10.39 38.26
CA MET A 651 34.32 -9.59 37.79
C MET A 651 34.35 -9.58 36.24
N ALA A 652 34.97 -8.68 35.46
CA ALA A 652 35.36 -7.26 35.50
C ALA A 652 36.27 -7.01 34.26
N SER A 653 36.12 -5.84 33.59
CA SER A 653 37.12 -5.12 32.74
C SER A 653 37.55 -5.74 31.39
N ALA A 654 37.93 -5.03 30.32
CA ALA A 654 37.98 -3.61 29.92
C ALA A 654 38.27 -3.49 28.39
N ASP A 655 37.59 -2.54 27.71
CA ASP A 655 38.01 -1.48 26.73
C ASP A 655 39.15 -1.68 25.67
N PRO A 656 39.40 -0.81 24.66
CA PRO A 656 38.60 0.16 23.86
C PRO A 656 38.83 0.10 22.31
N ARG A 657 38.03 0.93 21.60
CA ARG A 657 38.33 1.76 20.39
C ARG A 657 38.13 1.18 18.97
N GLY A 658 37.08 1.69 18.30
CA GLY A 658 36.92 1.71 16.84
C GLY A 658 35.68 2.52 16.43
N SER A 659 35.91 3.71 15.88
CA SER A 659 34.93 4.78 15.62
C SER A 659 33.93 4.49 14.49
N GLY A 660 32.64 4.49 14.82
CA GLY A 660 31.52 4.72 13.91
C GLY A 660 30.36 5.24 14.76
N ARG A 661 29.83 6.43 14.48
CA ARG A 661 28.75 7.04 15.28
C ARG A 661 27.54 6.09 15.30
N PRO A 662 27.14 5.53 16.46
CA PRO A 662 25.90 4.78 16.57
C PRO A 662 24.72 5.76 16.44
N MET A 663 23.62 5.31 15.84
CA MET A 663 22.32 5.96 16.01
C MET A 663 22.13 6.30 17.49
N ALA A 664 21.95 7.58 17.79
CA ALA A 664 21.71 8.05 19.14
C ALA A 664 20.58 7.22 19.77
N GLN A 665 20.89 6.64 20.93
CA GLN A 665 19.98 5.91 21.80
C GLN A 665 18.78 6.82 22.14
N LEU A 666 17.64 6.60 21.47
CA LEU A 666 16.38 7.22 21.88
C LEU A 666 15.98 6.61 23.23
N GLY A 667 15.87 7.48 24.23
CA GLY A 667 15.94 7.16 25.66
C GLY A 667 14.83 6.29 26.24
N ALA A 668 14.92 6.12 27.55
CA ALA A 668 13.94 5.49 28.43
C ALA A 668 12.50 5.95 28.09
N GLY A 669 11.57 5.00 27.97
CA GLY A 669 10.13 5.25 27.81
C GLY A 669 9.55 6.10 28.94
N LEU A 670 8.36 6.69 28.73
CA LEU A 670 7.71 7.53 29.71
C LEU A 670 7.34 6.71 30.96
N ASP A 671 7.95 7.03 32.10
CA ASP A 671 7.59 6.46 33.39
C ASP A 671 6.43 7.22 34.05
N ARG A 672 5.79 6.57 35.02
CA ARG A 672 4.64 7.11 35.73
C ARG A 672 4.94 8.40 36.49
N SER A 673 6.09 8.50 37.14
CA SER A 673 6.42 9.68 37.95
C SER A 673 6.53 10.94 37.08
N ARG A 674 7.09 10.78 35.89
CA ARG A 674 7.19 11.83 34.88
C ARG A 674 5.83 12.11 34.24
N ALA A 675 5.05 11.08 33.95
CA ALA A 675 3.68 11.24 33.44
C ALA A 675 2.80 12.05 34.41
N GLU A 676 2.80 11.72 35.70
CA GLU A 676 2.01 12.45 36.71
C GLU A 676 2.44 13.91 36.88
N ALA A 677 3.73 14.24 36.67
CA ALA A 677 4.19 15.62 36.68
C ALA A 677 3.58 16.48 35.55
N MET A 678 3.06 15.85 34.50
CA MET A 678 2.41 16.50 33.35
C MET A 678 0.88 16.43 33.42
N ILE A 679 0.30 15.92 34.51
CA ILE A 679 -1.15 15.77 34.67
C ILE A 679 -1.68 16.77 35.69
N ARG A 680 -2.74 17.48 35.32
CA ARG A 680 -3.54 18.33 36.22
C ARG A 680 -4.78 17.57 36.65
N ARG A 681 -4.75 16.97 37.84
CA ARG A 681 -5.86 16.18 38.39
C ARG A 681 -7.01 17.08 38.88
N TYR A 682 -8.24 16.66 38.59
CA TYR A 682 -9.42 17.22 39.22
C TYR A 682 -9.59 16.69 40.65
N PRO A 683 -10.23 17.45 41.55
CA PRO A 683 -10.46 17.01 42.93
C PRO A 683 -11.44 15.82 43.04
N TYR A 684 -12.27 15.60 42.02
CA TYR A 684 -13.18 14.46 41.89
C TYR A 684 -13.44 14.17 40.40
N LEU A 685 -13.93 12.97 40.08
CA LEU A 685 -14.25 12.59 38.71
C LEU A 685 -15.44 13.42 38.19
N LEU A 686 -15.25 14.13 37.08
CA LEU A 686 -16.31 14.89 36.42
C LEU A 686 -17.04 14.01 35.38
N ARG A 687 -18.26 14.42 35.02
CA ARG A 687 -19.04 13.72 33.97
C ARG A 687 -18.58 14.15 32.57
N GLY A 688 -18.27 13.18 31.72
CA GLY A 688 -18.00 13.37 30.30
C GLY A 688 -19.28 13.58 29.48
N HIS A 689 -19.12 13.67 28.15
CA HIS A 689 -20.26 13.90 27.24
C HIS A 689 -21.24 12.73 27.15
N ASP A 690 -20.82 11.53 27.56
CA ASP A 690 -21.64 10.32 27.70
C ASP A 690 -22.39 10.26 29.05
N GLY A 691 -22.17 11.24 29.93
CA GLY A 691 -22.74 11.30 31.27
C GLY A 691 -22.02 10.43 32.30
N ALA A 692 -20.98 9.68 31.92
CA ALA A 692 -20.19 8.86 32.84
C ALA A 692 -19.20 9.73 33.62
N ALA A 693 -19.05 9.49 34.93
CA ALA A 693 -18.11 10.22 35.78
C ALA A 693 -16.70 9.64 35.63
N THR A 694 -16.04 9.95 34.51
CA THR A 694 -14.74 9.38 34.12
C THR A 694 -13.65 10.43 33.97
N LEU A 695 -13.96 11.73 33.94
CA LEU A 695 -12.96 12.78 33.74
C LEU A 695 -12.12 13.00 35.00
N ALA A 696 -10.84 12.65 34.93
CA ALA A 696 -9.91 12.70 36.05
C ALA A 696 -8.99 13.92 36.04
N GLY A 697 -8.89 14.63 34.91
CA GLY A 697 -8.04 15.81 34.80
C GLY A 697 -7.82 16.25 33.36
N SER A 698 -6.74 17.01 33.16
CA SER A 698 -6.21 17.35 31.85
C SER A 698 -4.69 17.17 31.82
N VAL A 699 -4.12 17.05 30.63
CA VAL A 699 -2.68 16.92 30.40
C VAL A 699 -2.09 18.29 30.04
N ASP A 700 -0.97 18.63 30.66
CA ASP A 700 -0.15 19.77 30.26
C ASP A 700 0.54 19.45 28.94
N MET A 701 -0.13 19.77 27.83
CA MET A 701 0.37 19.46 26.50
C MET A 701 1.65 20.19 26.15
N SER A 702 1.98 21.29 26.84
CA SER A 702 3.26 21.97 26.62
C SER A 702 4.43 21.16 27.15
N ALA A 703 4.32 20.67 28.38
CA ALA A 703 5.31 19.75 28.93
C ALA A 703 5.33 18.42 28.17
N TYR A 704 4.15 17.87 27.85
CA TYR A 704 4.05 16.55 27.22
C TYR A 704 4.54 16.52 25.78
N SER A 705 4.15 17.49 24.94
CA SER A 705 4.65 17.59 23.55
C SER A 705 6.16 17.78 23.50
N THR A 706 6.72 18.63 24.37
CA THR A 706 8.18 18.85 24.47
C THR A 706 8.87 17.52 24.81
N TRP A 707 8.34 16.80 25.80
CA TRP A 707 8.88 15.50 26.19
C TRP A 707 8.81 14.48 25.05
N LEU A 708 7.67 14.41 24.34
CA LEU A 708 7.46 13.51 23.19
C LEU A 708 8.39 13.83 22.02
N ALA A 709 8.63 15.10 21.73
CA ALA A 709 9.56 15.52 20.69
C ALA A 709 11.00 15.09 21.02
N GLU A 710 11.43 15.27 22.27
CA GLU A 710 12.76 14.90 22.73
C GLU A 710 13.00 13.39 22.79
N HIS A 711 11.99 12.61 23.21
CA HIS A 711 12.19 11.21 23.57
C HIS A 711 11.61 10.23 22.54
N TYR A 712 10.48 10.58 21.92
CA TYR A 712 9.78 9.73 20.93
C TYR A 712 9.97 10.22 19.50
N ALA A 713 10.61 11.38 19.30
CA ALA A 713 10.73 12.07 18.02
C ALA A 713 9.37 12.36 17.38
N LEU A 714 8.37 12.66 18.22
CA LEU A 714 6.98 12.91 17.85
C LEU A 714 6.63 14.37 18.09
N ASP A 715 6.25 15.08 17.03
CA ASP A 715 5.76 16.45 17.11
C ASP A 715 4.23 16.46 17.19
N VAL A 716 3.69 17.06 18.26
CA VAL A 716 2.24 17.10 18.56
C VAL A 716 1.82 18.56 18.63
N ARG A 717 0.83 18.95 17.83
CA ARG A 717 0.20 20.28 17.93
C ARG A 717 -0.86 20.25 19.02
N TYR A 718 -1.04 21.34 19.75
CA TYR A 718 -2.03 21.46 20.84
C TYR A 718 -2.42 22.92 21.09
#